data_AF-L8H807-F1
#
_entry.id   AF-L8H807-F1
#
_cell.length_a   1.000
_cell.length_b   1.000
_cell.length_c   1.000
_cell.angle_alpha   90.00
_cell.angle_beta   90.00
_cell.angle_gamma   90.00
#
_symmetry.space_group_name_H-M   'P 1'
#
loop_
_entity.id
_entity.type
_entity.pdbx_description
1 polymer ?
#
loop_
_entity_poly.entity_id
_entity_poly.type
_entity_poly.pdbx_seq_one_letter_code
_entity_poly.pdbx_strand_id
1 'polypeptide(L)'
;MTSTEGSGRRLAPSPAHFADVTVREPEAASSAVVRLLKYKGGLYITLPTRKRNVSSYKLPSRERYTNMTDIVTRWFAIRFNPETFVVNTGDYTFAKSTGYNKHHAGEGPFTTTHVPFATCFGYSTLLQFLDDGTAVVDLRGTPFAVPNKFDFGGYIANGTWTYSHRAQVVQLTGGGYCGWTAPVEVAKNEHLACNGGWHLTLSLRRLHNPFIGDDPGAMLGVWLGNGLVVLGVLLLAVRVYIARTLARMRHVQTGQPIPAPAFFPPNYLDRFLPARPQKPGSSNPIQDALRERRDYGPTYVTWKGWTPFVVVCEAEDARRVLNDKGFDKTGVPKGSTLSRVMGSSLVTADGDKWKAQRRAMDPAFKYKKIRTLVPMFASCTRKLINRWGQQLDQPIPVEDGITKLTLDAIGMGAFGYDFGAVDGSMELSKNLKHYYRILGDVFRPSADRKAVEQSIQEFQAFLQHVITTHRAGGCSDERNPDLLDHIIAMGEDGQLTDKEISHNLFLFFLAGHDTSSSALTAALYFFAEHPGMQEKAFQEVQSVLGGRDDFDFAQLSKLEYLAMFLKETLRVRPPVSQTGAAGRTVTADAGVVLGGYVIPKGVTVSPSIAALNYDENQWPDPYTFKPERFADKQTAKRDIWSFSTGPRVCVGKKFAMTEMLTVLAMLLQQFEFELVSPDYEWKFRPLGITLRPLDGLPLRLERRRPLRNC
;
A
#
# COMPACT_ATOMS: atom_id res chain seq x y z
N MET A 1 37.42 -81.14 20.70
CA MET A 1 36.36 -81.61 19.77
C MET A 1 35.62 -80.37 19.27
N THR A 2 36.14 -79.65 18.27
CA THR A 2 35.83 -79.77 16.82
C THR A 2 34.37 -79.55 16.45
N SER A 3 34.04 -78.40 15.86
CA SER A 3 33.59 -78.33 14.45
C SER A 3 33.51 -76.87 13.96
N THR A 4 33.63 -76.77 12.64
CA THR A 4 34.04 -75.66 11.77
C THR A 4 32.87 -74.89 11.15
N GLU A 5 33.17 -73.63 10.81
CA GLU A 5 32.74 -72.81 9.65
C GLU A 5 31.27 -72.75 9.20
N GLY A 6 30.79 -71.50 9.07
CA GLY A 6 29.65 -71.12 8.24
C GLY A 6 29.65 -69.62 7.97
N SER A 7 30.17 -69.21 6.81
CA SER A 7 30.21 -67.83 6.32
C SER A 7 28.79 -67.23 6.19
N GLY A 8 28.36 -66.45 7.18
CA GLY A 8 27.10 -65.72 7.15
C GLY A 8 27.26 -64.29 6.67
N ARG A 9 26.84 -63.99 5.43
CA ARG A 9 26.60 -62.62 4.94
C ARG A 9 25.69 -61.89 5.94
N ARG A 10 26.21 -60.94 6.72
CA ARG A 10 25.35 -59.92 7.36
C ARG A 10 24.80 -59.02 6.25
N LEU A 11 23.60 -59.33 5.79
CA LEU A 11 22.75 -58.38 5.09
C LEU A 11 22.55 -57.19 6.02
N ALA A 12 22.93 -55.99 5.57
CA ALA A 12 22.62 -54.76 6.29
C ALA A 12 21.08 -54.69 6.49
N PRO A 13 20.60 -54.26 7.67
CA PRO A 13 19.16 -54.16 7.92
C PRO A 13 18.51 -53.25 6.86
N SER A 14 17.38 -53.69 6.29
CA SER A 14 16.65 -52.92 5.27
C SER A 14 16.08 -51.64 5.88
N PRO A 15 16.54 -50.44 5.46
CA PRO A 15 15.94 -49.18 5.90
C PRO A 15 14.59 -49.00 5.22
N ALA A 16 13.61 -48.45 5.94
CA ALA A 16 12.40 -47.95 5.29
C ALA A 16 12.79 -46.72 4.43
N HIS A 17 12.48 -46.74 3.14
CA HIS A 17 12.49 -45.53 2.31
C HIS A 17 11.54 -44.52 2.97
N PHE A 18 12.03 -43.31 3.21
CA PHE A 18 11.28 -42.31 3.96
C PHE A 18 10.57 -41.33 3.02
N ALA A 19 11.30 -40.75 2.07
CA ALA A 19 10.74 -39.88 1.04
C ALA A 19 11.77 -39.58 -0.07
N ASP A 20 11.26 -39.26 -1.26
CA ASP A 20 12.02 -38.56 -2.29
C ASP A 20 11.73 -37.07 -2.13
N VAL A 21 12.74 -36.27 -1.81
CA VAL A 21 12.59 -34.83 -1.60
C VAL A 21 13.01 -34.09 -2.87
N THR A 22 12.09 -33.30 -3.39
CA THR A 22 12.32 -32.42 -4.53
C THR A 22 12.82 -31.08 -4.01
N VAL A 23 14.11 -30.80 -4.21
CA VAL A 23 14.68 -29.50 -3.83
C VAL A 23 14.48 -28.53 -5.01
N ARG A 24 13.69 -27.48 -4.77
CA ARG A 24 13.46 -26.39 -5.74
C ARG A 24 14.25 -25.16 -5.30
N GLU A 25 15.11 -24.63 -6.17
CA GLU A 25 15.61 -23.27 -5.98
C GLU A 25 14.49 -22.27 -6.31
N PRO A 26 14.40 -21.13 -5.61
CA PRO A 26 13.36 -20.12 -5.84
C PRO A 26 13.29 -19.57 -7.27
N GLU A 27 14.35 -19.75 -8.07
CA GLU A 27 14.49 -19.15 -9.41
C GLU A 27 14.89 -20.15 -10.53
N ALA A 28 14.97 -21.47 -10.25
CA ALA A 28 15.35 -22.46 -11.25
C ALA A 28 14.15 -23.27 -11.79
N ALA A 29 14.07 -23.42 -13.12
CA ALA A 29 12.99 -24.15 -13.79
C ALA A 29 13.07 -25.69 -13.66
N SER A 30 14.18 -26.25 -13.16
CA SER A 30 14.38 -27.69 -12.99
C SER A 30 14.56 -28.07 -11.53
N SER A 31 13.87 -29.12 -11.08
CA SER A 31 13.97 -29.64 -9.72
C SER A 31 14.79 -30.93 -9.67
N ALA A 32 15.73 -31.03 -8.73
CA ALA A 32 16.50 -32.25 -8.49
C ALA A 32 15.88 -33.06 -7.35
N VAL A 33 15.77 -34.38 -7.53
CA VAL A 33 15.21 -35.30 -6.54
C VAL A 33 16.34 -35.98 -5.79
N VAL A 34 16.36 -35.85 -4.46
CA VAL A 34 17.30 -36.55 -3.57
C VAL A 34 16.53 -37.57 -2.75
N ARG A 35 17.04 -38.80 -2.67
CA ARG A 35 16.44 -39.82 -1.79
C ARG A 35 16.94 -39.66 -0.37
N LEU A 36 16.01 -39.56 0.57
CA LEU A 36 16.29 -39.50 2.00
C LEU A 36 15.93 -40.83 2.68
N LEU A 37 16.82 -41.28 3.56
CA LEU A 37 16.59 -42.44 4.43
C LEU A 37 16.48 -41.96 5.87
N LYS A 38 15.51 -42.50 6.62
CA LYS A 38 15.41 -42.30 8.08
C LYS A 38 15.70 -43.61 8.77
N TYR A 39 16.72 -43.64 9.63
CA TYR A 39 17.15 -44.85 10.32
C TYR A 39 17.70 -44.53 11.71
N LYS A 40 17.23 -45.25 12.75
CA LYS A 40 17.62 -45.09 14.16
C LYS A 40 17.69 -43.61 14.62
N GLY A 41 16.67 -42.82 14.25
CA GLY A 41 16.57 -41.40 14.63
C GLY A 41 17.44 -40.42 13.83
N GLY A 42 18.27 -40.88 12.90
CA GLY A 42 19.06 -40.04 11.98
C GLY A 42 18.44 -39.91 10.59
N LEU A 43 18.77 -38.81 9.90
CA LEU A 43 18.41 -38.55 8.50
C LEU A 43 19.64 -38.67 7.61
N TYR A 44 19.51 -39.37 6.49
CA TYR A 44 20.62 -39.70 5.60
C TYR A 44 20.31 -39.34 4.15
N ILE A 45 21.30 -38.83 3.42
CA ILE A 45 21.26 -38.63 1.97
C ILE A 45 21.93 -39.84 1.31
N THR A 46 21.23 -40.49 0.37
CA THR A 46 21.86 -41.55 -0.43
C THR A 46 22.86 -40.96 -1.41
N LEU A 47 24.06 -41.53 -1.46
CA LEU A 47 25.08 -41.13 -2.41
C LEU A 47 24.74 -41.71 -3.80
N PRO A 48 24.76 -40.89 -4.88
CA PRO A 48 24.38 -41.35 -6.22
C PRO A 48 25.27 -42.49 -6.74
N THR A 49 26.56 -42.44 -6.46
CA THR A 49 27.54 -43.41 -6.93
C THR A 49 28.06 -44.29 -5.81
N ARG A 50 27.34 -45.38 -5.54
CA ARG A 50 27.67 -46.38 -4.49
C ARG A 50 29.05 -47.04 -4.62
N LYS A 51 29.65 -47.03 -5.81
CA LYS A 51 30.96 -47.65 -6.07
C LYS A 51 32.12 -46.65 -5.99
N ARG A 52 31.88 -45.34 -6.16
CA ARG A 52 32.95 -44.34 -6.31
C ARG A 52 33.26 -43.59 -5.02
N ASN A 53 32.28 -43.41 -4.15
CA ASN A 53 32.48 -42.74 -2.87
C ASN A 53 33.28 -43.63 -1.92
N VAL A 54 34.56 -43.33 -1.75
CA VAL A 54 35.52 -44.13 -0.98
C VAL A 54 36.41 -43.24 -0.12
N SER A 55 36.91 -43.82 0.97
CA SER A 55 37.96 -43.28 1.84
C SER A 55 38.88 -44.41 2.25
N SER A 56 40.19 -44.19 2.26
CA SER A 56 41.17 -45.25 2.54
C SER A 56 42.24 -44.84 3.53
N TYR A 57 42.83 -45.86 4.17
CA TYR A 57 44.04 -45.75 4.99
C TYR A 57 45.01 -46.84 4.50
N LYS A 58 46.23 -46.42 4.14
CA LYS A 58 47.30 -47.32 3.66
C LYS A 58 48.56 -47.29 4.54
N LEU A 59 49.22 -48.43 4.66
CA LEU A 59 50.52 -48.59 5.32
C LEU A 59 51.56 -49.14 4.34
N PRO A 60 52.86 -48.86 4.50
CA PRO A 60 53.90 -49.41 3.63
C PRO A 60 53.93 -50.93 3.73
N SER A 61 54.10 -51.61 2.59
CA SER A 61 54.14 -53.08 2.52
C SER A 61 55.40 -53.72 3.15
N ARG A 62 56.28 -52.95 3.80
CA ARG A 62 57.58 -53.41 4.34
C ARG A 62 58.02 -52.62 5.58
N GLU A 63 57.47 -52.92 6.77
CA GLU A 63 58.17 -52.78 8.07
C GLU A 63 57.38 -53.44 9.22
N ARG A 64 58.04 -53.63 10.37
CA ARG A 64 57.87 -54.60 11.50
C ARG A 64 56.48 -54.85 12.14
N TYR A 65 55.38 -54.38 11.57
CA TYR A 65 54.02 -54.58 12.06
C TYR A 65 53.28 -55.64 11.21
N THR A 66 53.80 -56.86 11.14
CA THR A 66 53.34 -57.85 10.15
C THR A 66 52.16 -58.70 10.65
N ASN A 67 50.95 -58.28 10.27
CA ASN A 67 49.75 -59.09 9.88
C ASN A 67 48.57 -58.13 9.61
N MET A 68 48.75 -57.09 8.79
CA MET A 68 47.75 -56.02 8.55
C MET A 68 47.41 -55.88 7.07
N THR A 69 46.23 -55.35 6.75
CA THR A 69 45.75 -55.14 5.36
C THR A 69 45.25 -53.71 5.19
N ASP A 70 45.57 -53.07 4.05
CA ASP A 70 45.03 -51.75 3.69
C ASP A 70 43.51 -51.72 3.85
N ILE A 71 43.02 -50.59 4.37
CA ILE A 71 41.59 -50.42 4.58
C ILE A 71 40.98 -49.44 3.60
N VAL A 72 39.87 -49.87 3.00
CA VAL A 72 39.05 -49.04 2.12
C VAL A 72 37.62 -49.10 2.60
N THR A 73 37.06 -47.94 2.96
CA THR A 73 35.67 -47.78 3.35
C THR A 73 34.88 -47.18 2.19
N ARG A 74 33.83 -47.88 1.75
CA ARG A 74 32.89 -47.41 0.72
C ARG A 74 31.62 -46.91 1.36
N TRP A 75 31.11 -45.78 0.88
CA TRP A 75 29.96 -45.10 1.46
C TRP A 75 28.74 -45.16 0.54
N PHE A 76 27.58 -45.52 1.10
CA PHE A 76 26.32 -45.65 0.37
C PHE A 76 25.33 -44.53 0.68
N ALA A 77 25.34 -44.04 1.92
CA ALA A 77 24.59 -42.88 2.37
C ALA A 77 25.36 -42.17 3.47
N ILE A 78 25.09 -40.88 3.66
CA ILE A 78 25.76 -40.05 4.67
C ILE A 78 24.72 -39.39 5.57
N ARG A 79 24.96 -39.38 6.88
CA ARG A 79 24.08 -38.69 7.83
C ARG A 79 24.31 -37.20 7.72
N PHE A 80 23.22 -36.42 7.64
CA PHE A 80 23.31 -34.96 7.59
C PHE A 80 22.26 -34.30 8.48
N ASN A 81 22.54 -33.08 8.92
CA ASN A 81 21.58 -32.21 9.58
C ASN A 81 20.91 -31.32 8.50
N PRO A 82 19.57 -31.37 8.33
CA PRO A 82 18.88 -30.59 7.31
C PRO A 82 18.82 -29.08 7.59
N GLU A 83 19.04 -28.64 8.84
CA GLU A 83 19.04 -27.23 9.20
C GLU A 83 20.40 -26.57 8.95
N THR A 84 21.49 -27.29 9.23
CA THR A 84 22.85 -26.76 9.12
C THR A 84 23.61 -27.24 7.88
N PHE A 85 23.06 -28.20 7.13
CA PHE A 85 23.71 -28.88 6.00
C PHE A 85 25.06 -29.56 6.34
N VAL A 86 25.31 -29.82 7.62
CA VAL A 86 26.52 -30.52 8.08
C VAL A 86 26.31 -32.03 8.01
N VAL A 87 27.29 -32.71 7.41
CA VAL A 87 27.42 -34.15 7.29
C VAL A 87 28.32 -34.68 8.41
N ASN A 88 27.87 -35.73 9.08
CA ASN A 88 28.69 -36.47 10.04
C ASN A 88 29.50 -37.54 9.29
N THR A 89 30.80 -37.28 9.09
CA THR A 89 31.65 -38.21 8.32
C THR A 89 32.08 -39.46 9.10
N GLY A 90 31.86 -39.48 10.43
CA GLY A 90 32.15 -40.63 11.30
C GLY A 90 30.98 -41.59 11.47
N ASP A 91 29.83 -41.35 10.82
CA ASP A 91 28.65 -42.21 10.93
C ASP A 91 28.68 -43.37 9.93
N TYR A 92 29.34 -44.46 10.30
CA TYR A 92 29.53 -45.65 9.43
C TYR A 92 28.26 -46.48 9.17
N THR A 93 27.07 -46.04 9.59
CA THR A 93 25.82 -46.81 9.47
C THR A 93 25.55 -47.33 8.06
N PHE A 94 25.87 -46.54 7.03
CA PHE A 94 25.73 -46.91 5.62
C PHE A 94 27.06 -46.94 4.89
N ALA A 95 28.06 -47.57 5.52
CA ALA A 95 29.37 -47.81 4.92
C ALA A 95 29.71 -49.32 4.92
N LYS A 96 30.65 -49.71 4.05
CA LYS A 96 31.26 -51.04 4.06
C LYS A 96 32.77 -50.90 3.93
N SER A 97 33.50 -51.41 4.91
CA SER A 97 34.95 -51.48 4.87
C SER A 97 35.47 -52.85 4.46
N THR A 98 36.64 -52.85 3.85
CA THR A 98 37.45 -54.05 3.58
C THR A 98 38.86 -53.80 4.09
N GLY A 99 39.40 -54.74 4.87
CA GLY A 99 40.71 -54.63 5.51
C GLY A 99 40.64 -54.14 6.97
N TYR A 100 41.78 -54.14 7.65
CA TYR A 100 41.93 -53.60 9.00
C TYR A 100 43.39 -53.21 9.25
N ASN A 101 43.58 -52.13 10.01
CA ASN A 101 44.88 -51.63 10.41
C ASN A 101 45.00 -51.51 11.94
N LYS A 102 46.20 -51.74 12.47
CA LYS A 102 46.52 -51.58 13.89
C LYS A 102 47.67 -50.60 14.04
N HIS A 103 47.44 -49.53 14.80
CA HIS A 103 48.42 -48.48 15.04
C HIS A 103 49.26 -48.85 16.27
N HIS A 104 50.53 -49.26 16.07
CA HIS A 104 51.53 -49.70 17.07
C HIS A 104 51.52 -51.18 17.54
N ALA A 105 52.73 -51.76 17.66
CA ALA A 105 53.01 -53.03 18.31
C ALA A 105 53.46 -52.74 19.75
N GLY A 106 52.72 -53.24 20.74
CA GLY A 106 53.14 -53.20 22.15
C GLY A 106 52.06 -52.82 23.14
N GLU A 107 51.29 -51.75 22.92
CA GLU A 107 50.35 -51.24 23.95
C GLU A 107 49.07 -50.66 23.32
N GLY A 108 47.89 -51.18 23.71
CA GLY A 108 46.57 -50.57 23.46
C GLY A 108 45.65 -51.21 22.39
N PRO A 109 44.30 -51.13 22.51
CA PRO A 109 43.32 -51.95 21.76
C PRO A 109 42.84 -51.36 20.42
N PHE A 110 43.53 -50.37 19.85
CA PHE A 110 42.99 -49.59 18.73
C PHE A 110 43.20 -50.28 17.38
N THR A 111 42.20 -51.06 16.95
CA THR A 111 42.11 -51.61 15.59
C THR A 111 41.16 -50.75 14.77
N THR A 112 41.66 -50.14 13.70
CA THR A 112 40.86 -49.34 12.77
C THR A 112 40.28 -50.24 11.70
N THR A 113 38.95 -50.35 11.68
CA THR A 113 38.18 -51.13 10.71
C THR A 113 37.33 -50.26 9.77
N HIS A 114 37.38 -48.93 9.92
CA HIS A 114 36.71 -47.99 9.02
C HIS A 114 37.49 -46.66 8.92
N VAL A 115 37.32 -45.93 7.81
CA VAL A 115 37.88 -44.60 7.58
C VAL A 115 36.72 -43.61 7.35
N PRO A 116 36.69 -42.45 8.03
CA PRO A 116 35.62 -41.46 7.88
C PRO A 116 35.39 -41.03 6.43
N PHE A 117 34.18 -40.59 6.09
CA PHE A 117 33.87 -40.09 4.75
C PHE A 117 34.65 -38.80 4.44
N ALA A 118 35.02 -38.59 3.17
CA ALA A 118 35.77 -37.41 2.72
C ALA A 118 37.13 -37.22 3.41
N THR A 119 37.73 -38.30 3.92
CA THR A 119 39.10 -38.30 4.44
C THR A 119 39.92 -39.46 3.91
N CYS A 120 41.23 -39.27 3.88
CA CYS A 120 42.18 -40.33 3.51
C CYS A 120 43.48 -40.18 4.31
N PHE A 121 44.10 -41.32 4.59
CA PHE A 121 45.32 -41.44 5.37
C PHE A 121 46.34 -42.25 4.58
N GLY A 122 47.59 -41.84 4.64
CA GLY A 122 48.70 -42.53 4.00
C GLY A 122 49.93 -42.49 4.88
N TYR A 123 50.71 -43.56 4.83
CA TYR A 123 51.96 -43.63 5.54
C TYR A 123 53.03 -44.14 4.59
N SER A 124 54.08 -43.34 4.41
CA SER A 124 55.25 -43.72 3.64
C SER A 124 56.52 -43.57 4.48
N THR A 125 57.54 -44.36 4.14
CA THR A 125 58.83 -44.29 4.83
C THR A 125 59.55 -42.99 4.46
N LEU A 126 60.51 -42.55 5.29
CA LEU A 126 61.27 -41.30 5.11
C LEU A 126 62.01 -41.18 3.75
N LEU A 127 62.05 -42.25 2.96
CA LEU A 127 62.76 -42.31 1.67
C LEU A 127 61.84 -42.11 0.44
N GLN A 128 60.51 -42.14 0.59
CA GLN A 128 59.57 -41.98 -0.53
C GLN A 128 58.33 -41.20 -0.06
N PHE A 129 58.14 -39.94 -0.45
CA PHE A 129 56.96 -39.16 -0.04
C PHE A 129 55.77 -39.42 -0.97
N LEU A 130 55.24 -40.65 -0.95
CA LEU A 130 54.12 -41.04 -1.81
C LEU A 130 52.75 -40.67 -1.20
N ASP A 131 51.85 -40.27 -2.08
CA ASP A 131 50.42 -40.02 -1.85
C ASP A 131 49.62 -41.29 -2.14
N ASP A 132 49.55 -42.21 -1.18
CA ASP A 132 49.04 -43.57 -1.40
C ASP A 132 47.60 -43.78 -0.91
N GLY A 133 47.13 -42.97 0.05
CA GLY A 133 45.74 -42.88 0.47
C GLY A 133 44.88 -42.07 -0.50
N THR A 134 43.63 -42.48 -0.72
CA THR A 134 42.69 -41.79 -1.62
C THR A 134 41.31 -41.64 -1.01
N ALA A 135 40.63 -40.54 -1.31
CA ALA A 135 39.22 -40.39 -1.06
C ALA A 135 38.51 -39.66 -2.20
N VAL A 136 37.24 -40.01 -2.42
CA VAL A 136 36.39 -39.38 -3.45
C VAL A 136 35.03 -39.06 -2.85
N VAL A 137 34.66 -37.78 -2.94
CA VAL A 137 33.30 -37.30 -2.70
C VAL A 137 32.67 -37.06 -4.06
N ASP A 138 31.63 -37.82 -4.42
CA ASP A 138 30.92 -37.74 -5.69
C ASP A 138 29.41 -37.56 -5.43
N LEU A 139 28.98 -36.32 -5.61
CA LEU A 139 27.61 -35.84 -5.42
C LEU A 139 26.89 -35.60 -6.76
N ARG A 140 27.46 -36.05 -7.89
CA ARG A 140 26.84 -35.88 -9.21
C ARG A 140 25.49 -36.58 -9.25
N GLY A 141 24.45 -35.84 -9.63
CA GLY A 141 23.06 -36.30 -9.56
C GLY A 141 22.30 -35.83 -8.31
N THR A 142 22.94 -35.08 -7.42
CA THR A 142 22.29 -34.31 -6.34
C THR A 142 22.36 -32.80 -6.60
N PRO A 143 21.53 -31.96 -5.94
CA PRO A 143 21.61 -30.50 -6.02
C PRO A 143 22.74 -29.90 -5.16
N PHE A 144 23.58 -30.74 -4.53
CA PHE A 144 24.59 -30.30 -3.59
C PHE A 144 25.98 -30.15 -4.22
N ALA A 145 26.76 -29.23 -3.66
CA ALA A 145 28.19 -29.06 -3.88
C ALA A 145 28.94 -29.10 -2.54
N VAL A 146 30.26 -29.30 -2.59
CA VAL A 146 31.15 -29.28 -1.41
C VAL A 146 31.85 -27.93 -1.32
N PRO A 147 31.41 -27.00 -0.44
CA PRO A 147 32.07 -25.72 -0.24
C PRO A 147 33.29 -25.81 0.70
N ASN A 148 33.47 -26.92 1.42
CA ASN A 148 34.56 -27.07 2.39
C ASN A 148 35.92 -26.93 1.71
N LYS A 149 36.83 -26.24 2.41
CA LYS A 149 38.27 -26.36 2.17
C LYS A 149 38.77 -27.64 2.82
N PHE A 150 39.81 -28.23 2.25
CA PHE A 150 40.54 -29.37 2.80
C PHE A 150 41.92 -28.89 3.27
N ASP A 151 42.45 -29.59 4.26
CA ASP A 151 43.82 -29.43 4.75
C ASP A 151 44.45 -30.81 4.91
N PHE A 152 45.77 -30.83 4.96
CA PHE A 152 46.52 -32.02 5.35
C PHE A 152 47.30 -31.79 6.63
N GLY A 153 47.44 -32.85 7.43
CA GLY A 153 48.17 -32.82 8.70
C GLY A 153 48.86 -34.15 8.96
N GLY A 154 49.75 -34.18 9.97
CA GLY A 154 50.58 -35.33 10.25
C GLY A 154 52.07 -35.00 10.38
N TYR A 155 52.90 -36.01 10.69
CA TYR A 155 54.33 -35.82 10.94
C TYR A 155 55.13 -35.86 9.62
N ILE A 156 55.14 -34.74 8.87
CA ILE A 156 55.61 -34.63 7.48
C ILE A 156 54.56 -35.20 6.51
N ALA A 157 53.43 -34.49 6.42
CA ALA A 157 52.30 -34.85 5.56
C ALA A 157 52.52 -34.48 4.09
N ASN A 158 51.95 -35.29 3.20
CA ASN A 158 51.84 -35.03 1.77
C ASN A 158 50.39 -35.32 1.32
N GLY A 159 49.94 -34.67 0.25
CA GLY A 159 48.58 -34.83 -0.24
C GLY A 159 48.15 -33.73 -1.18
N THR A 160 47.07 -33.98 -1.92
CA THR A 160 46.45 -33.01 -2.82
C THR A 160 44.93 -33.13 -2.77
N TRP A 161 44.25 -32.09 -3.22
CA TRP A 161 42.82 -32.18 -3.53
C TRP A 161 42.47 -31.40 -4.77
N THR A 162 41.54 -31.95 -5.55
CA THR A 162 41.01 -31.29 -6.75
C THR A 162 39.50 -31.33 -6.76
N TYR A 163 38.91 -30.22 -7.20
CA TYR A 163 37.48 -30.10 -7.41
C TYR A 163 37.18 -30.24 -8.90
N SER A 164 36.16 -31.04 -9.23
CA SER A 164 35.54 -30.98 -10.56
C SER A 164 34.78 -29.65 -10.75
N HIS A 165 34.41 -29.37 -12.00
CA HIS A 165 33.55 -28.24 -12.34
C HIS A 165 32.28 -28.21 -11.46
N ARG A 166 32.02 -27.06 -10.80
CA ARG A 166 30.93 -26.83 -9.83
C ARG A 166 31.04 -27.60 -8.50
N ALA A 167 32.23 -28.09 -8.13
CA ALA A 167 32.54 -28.69 -6.83
C ALA A 167 31.62 -29.86 -6.41
N GLN A 168 31.12 -30.64 -7.38
CA GLN A 168 30.27 -31.82 -7.10
C GLN A 168 31.07 -33.12 -6.96
N VAL A 169 32.30 -33.13 -7.45
CA VAL A 169 33.28 -34.19 -7.20
C VAL A 169 34.51 -33.57 -6.56
N VAL A 170 34.97 -34.13 -5.45
CA VAL A 170 36.24 -33.81 -4.80
C VAL A 170 37.08 -35.08 -4.77
N GLN A 171 38.29 -35.00 -5.32
CA GLN A 171 39.28 -36.07 -5.23
C GLN A 171 40.36 -35.64 -4.24
N LEU A 172 40.70 -36.51 -3.30
CA LEU A 172 41.68 -36.27 -2.25
C LEU A 172 42.76 -37.36 -2.30
N THR A 173 44.00 -36.95 -2.09
CA THR A 173 45.12 -37.85 -1.77
C THR A 173 45.70 -37.50 -0.41
N GLY A 174 46.19 -38.51 0.31
CA GLY A 174 46.87 -38.34 1.59
C GLY A 174 48.04 -39.29 1.69
N GLY A 175 49.15 -38.83 2.25
CA GLY A 175 50.44 -39.51 2.26
C GLY A 175 51.47 -38.81 3.14
N GLY A 176 52.75 -39.19 2.98
CA GLY A 176 53.83 -38.72 3.85
C GLY A 176 54.02 -39.58 5.11
N TYR A 177 54.82 -39.14 6.08
CA TYR A 177 55.12 -39.92 7.26
C TYR A 177 54.00 -39.71 8.31
N CYS A 178 53.00 -40.59 8.33
CA CYS A 178 51.78 -40.41 9.14
C CYS A 178 50.94 -39.18 8.72
N GLY A 179 50.74 -38.98 7.41
CA GLY A 179 49.96 -37.86 6.89
C GLY A 179 48.54 -38.21 6.47
N TRP A 180 47.68 -37.20 6.44
CA TRP A 180 46.26 -37.33 6.12
C TRP A 180 45.71 -36.06 5.48
N THR A 181 44.58 -36.19 4.76
CA THR A 181 43.84 -35.06 4.17
C THR A 181 42.36 -35.12 4.60
N ALA A 182 41.82 -34.00 5.11
CA ALA A 182 40.45 -33.88 5.64
C ALA A 182 39.89 -32.43 5.59
N PRO A 183 38.57 -32.20 5.78
CA PRO A 183 37.96 -30.86 5.83
C PRO A 183 38.44 -29.95 7.00
N VAL A 184 38.54 -28.62 6.79
CA VAL A 184 39.24 -27.63 7.66
C VAL A 184 38.47 -27.08 8.91
N GLU A 185 37.15 -27.24 9.05
CA GLU A 185 36.35 -26.65 10.16
C GLU A 185 35.61 -27.75 10.93
N VAL A 186 35.64 -27.94 12.26
CA VAL A 186 35.68 -27.01 13.42
C VAL A 186 36.50 -27.60 14.58
N ALA A 187 37.30 -26.74 15.23
CA ALA A 187 38.04 -26.86 16.50
C ALA A 187 39.30 -27.74 16.54
N LYS A 188 40.45 -27.06 16.69
CA LYS A 188 41.72 -27.57 17.21
C LYS A 188 41.47 -28.49 18.43
N ASN A 189 41.51 -29.79 18.22
CA ASN A 189 41.58 -30.80 19.28
C ASN A 189 42.17 -32.08 18.66
N GLU A 190 43.48 -32.27 18.84
CA GLU A 190 44.27 -33.40 18.34
C GLU A 190 43.89 -34.77 18.93
N HIS A 191 42.81 -34.86 19.73
CA HIS A 191 42.39 -36.07 20.43
C HIS A 191 41.22 -36.85 19.80
N LEU A 192 40.67 -36.43 18.67
CA LEU A 192 39.51 -37.09 18.04
C LEU A 192 39.83 -38.21 17.04
N ALA A 193 41.11 -38.45 16.74
CA ALA A 193 41.56 -39.43 15.74
C ALA A 193 41.12 -40.89 16.01
N CYS A 194 40.61 -41.20 17.20
CA CYS A 194 40.22 -42.56 17.55
C CYS A 194 38.71 -42.79 17.74
N ASN A 195 37.82 -41.78 17.71
CA ASN A 195 36.38 -42.00 17.90
C ASN A 195 35.39 -40.94 17.34
N GLY A 196 35.78 -39.99 16.48
CA GLY A 196 34.83 -39.03 15.90
C GLY A 196 35.33 -38.41 14.59
N GLY A 197 34.54 -38.56 13.52
CA GLY A 197 34.88 -38.05 12.19
C GLY A 197 34.93 -36.52 12.08
N TRP A 198 35.24 -36.04 10.88
CA TRP A 198 35.33 -34.62 10.50
C TRP A 198 33.96 -34.06 10.09
N HIS A 199 33.81 -32.74 10.06
CA HIS A 199 32.58 -32.10 9.56
C HIS A 199 32.72 -31.73 8.09
N LEU A 200 31.80 -32.22 7.27
CA LEU A 200 31.67 -31.85 5.86
C LEU A 200 30.37 -31.07 5.68
N THR A 201 30.40 -29.89 5.10
CA THR A 201 29.22 -29.06 4.85
C THR A 201 28.76 -29.26 3.40
N LEU A 202 27.47 -29.17 3.14
CA LEU A 202 26.91 -29.16 1.80
C LEU A 202 26.30 -27.79 1.49
N SER A 203 26.37 -27.35 0.23
CA SER A 203 25.66 -26.15 -0.23
C SER A 203 24.79 -26.46 -1.45
N LEU A 204 23.71 -25.69 -1.63
CA LEU A 204 22.90 -25.76 -2.85
C LEU A 204 23.65 -25.16 -4.04
N ARG A 205 23.57 -25.83 -5.18
CA ARG A 205 24.23 -25.40 -6.41
C ARG A 205 23.50 -24.21 -7.05
N ARG A 206 24.04 -22.99 -6.88
CA ARG A 206 23.64 -21.86 -7.75
C ARG A 206 23.95 -22.20 -9.21
N LEU A 207 22.94 -22.13 -10.08
CA LEU A 207 23.15 -22.18 -11.53
C LEU A 207 23.93 -20.94 -11.96
N HIS A 208 25.22 -21.13 -12.28
CA HIS A 208 26.04 -20.10 -12.89
C HIS A 208 25.47 -19.76 -14.28
N ASN A 209 24.96 -18.53 -14.44
CA ASN A 209 24.48 -17.98 -15.70
C ASN A 209 25.69 -17.39 -16.45
N PRO A 210 26.09 -17.90 -17.63
CA PRO A 210 27.33 -17.52 -18.31
C PRO A 210 27.38 -16.06 -18.83
N PHE A 211 26.40 -15.22 -18.51
CA PHE A 211 26.33 -13.81 -18.91
C PHE A 211 26.76 -12.82 -17.81
N ILE A 212 27.25 -13.30 -16.66
CA ILE A 212 27.60 -12.47 -15.51
C ILE A 212 29.05 -12.75 -15.12
N GLY A 213 29.97 -11.83 -15.45
CA GLY A 213 31.36 -11.87 -14.99
C GLY A 213 31.48 -11.45 -13.51
N ASP A 214 32.48 -12.01 -12.83
CA ASP A 214 32.74 -11.90 -11.37
C ASP A 214 33.26 -10.52 -10.89
N ASP A 215 32.90 -9.43 -11.56
CA ASP A 215 33.18 -8.07 -11.07
C ASP A 215 31.88 -7.39 -10.59
N PRO A 216 31.65 -7.28 -9.26
CA PRO A 216 30.51 -6.59 -8.69
C PRO A 216 30.37 -5.13 -9.16
N GLY A 217 31.50 -4.47 -9.49
CA GLY A 217 31.53 -3.09 -10.00
C GLY A 217 31.08 -2.99 -11.46
N ALA A 218 31.55 -3.90 -12.32
CA ALA A 218 31.11 -3.99 -13.71
C ALA A 218 29.63 -4.42 -13.83
N MET A 219 29.18 -5.32 -12.96
CA MET A 219 27.75 -5.66 -12.82
C MET A 219 26.92 -4.42 -12.49
N LEU A 220 27.28 -3.67 -11.43
CA LEU A 220 26.54 -2.45 -11.08
C LEU A 220 26.54 -1.44 -12.25
N GLY A 221 27.66 -1.30 -12.96
CA GLY A 221 27.79 -0.44 -14.13
C GLY A 221 26.92 -0.86 -15.33
N VAL A 222 26.82 -2.16 -15.63
CA VAL A 222 25.97 -2.69 -16.70
C VAL A 222 24.49 -2.66 -16.31
N TRP A 223 24.14 -2.94 -15.04
CA TRP A 223 22.77 -2.80 -14.53
C TRP A 223 22.31 -1.35 -14.49
N LEU A 224 23.18 -0.42 -14.06
CA LEU A 224 22.92 1.02 -14.12
C LEU A 224 22.87 1.52 -15.56
N GLY A 225 23.77 1.07 -16.43
CA GLY A 225 23.80 1.43 -17.85
C GLY A 225 22.57 0.95 -18.62
N ASN A 226 22.23 -0.34 -18.52
CA ASN A 226 21.02 -0.90 -19.11
C ASN A 226 19.76 -0.31 -18.47
N GLY A 227 19.77 -0.07 -17.15
CA GLY A 227 18.69 0.62 -16.45
C GLY A 227 18.47 2.04 -16.96
N LEU A 228 19.54 2.80 -17.20
CA LEU A 228 19.49 4.14 -17.78
C LEU A 228 19.05 4.13 -19.25
N VAL A 229 19.46 3.14 -20.04
CA VAL A 229 19.01 2.97 -21.42
C VAL A 229 17.52 2.62 -21.45
N VAL A 230 17.06 1.66 -20.63
CA VAL A 230 15.64 1.31 -20.52
C VAL A 230 14.82 2.50 -20.03
N LEU A 231 15.30 3.22 -19.01
CA LEU A 231 14.66 4.44 -18.52
C LEU A 231 14.63 5.52 -19.61
N GLY A 232 15.71 5.68 -20.37
CA GLY A 232 15.80 6.62 -21.49
C GLY A 232 14.81 6.29 -22.61
N VAL A 233 14.69 5.01 -22.99
CA VAL A 233 13.71 4.52 -23.97
C VAL A 233 12.28 4.72 -23.44
N LEU A 234 12.02 4.44 -22.17
CA LEU A 234 10.70 4.67 -21.55
C LEU A 234 10.35 6.16 -21.51
N LEU A 235 11.28 7.02 -21.09
CA LEU A 235 11.08 8.48 -21.07
C LEU A 235 10.88 9.03 -22.49
N LEU A 236 11.60 8.52 -23.48
CA LEU A 236 11.39 8.86 -24.89
C LEU A 236 10.02 8.39 -25.38
N ALA A 237 9.63 7.14 -25.08
CA ALA A 237 8.32 6.62 -25.44
C ALA A 237 7.18 7.44 -24.81
N VAL A 238 7.32 7.84 -23.55
CA VAL A 238 6.38 8.73 -22.86
C VAL A 238 6.37 10.12 -23.50
N ARG A 239 7.53 10.70 -23.82
CA ARG A 239 7.61 11.99 -24.55
C ARG A 239 6.92 11.91 -25.92
N VAL A 240 7.16 10.85 -26.68
CA VAL A 240 6.53 10.63 -28.00
C VAL A 240 5.02 10.44 -27.85
N TYR A 241 4.57 9.66 -26.86
CA TYR A 241 3.16 9.50 -26.55
C TYR A 241 2.49 10.84 -26.21
N ILE A 242 3.12 11.63 -25.35
CA ILE A 242 2.63 12.96 -24.96
C ILE A 242 2.59 13.91 -26.14
N ALA A 243 3.68 14.00 -26.92
CA ALA A 243 3.76 14.86 -28.10
C ALA A 243 2.70 14.47 -29.14
N ARG A 244 2.49 13.18 -29.39
CA ARG A 244 1.42 12.68 -30.29
C ARG A 244 0.03 13.02 -29.76
N THR A 245 -0.17 12.94 -28.45
CA THR A 245 -1.46 13.23 -27.81
C THR A 245 -1.79 14.71 -27.89
N LEU A 246 -0.83 15.59 -27.55
CA LEU A 246 -0.97 17.04 -27.69
C LEU A 246 -1.10 17.48 -29.15
N ALA A 247 -0.37 16.86 -30.08
CA ALA A 247 -0.44 17.19 -31.50
C ALA A 247 -1.84 16.96 -32.11
N ARG A 248 -2.65 16.09 -31.51
CA ARG A 248 -4.05 15.85 -31.89
C ARG A 248 -5.01 16.87 -31.28
N MET A 249 -4.62 17.53 -30.18
CA MET A 249 -5.43 18.56 -29.54
C MET A 249 -5.15 19.93 -30.15
N ARG A 250 -5.76 20.19 -31.31
CA ARG A 250 -5.64 21.45 -32.04
C ARG A 250 -6.96 22.18 -32.10
N HIS A 251 -6.88 23.51 -32.13
CA HIS A 251 -8.03 24.36 -32.32
C HIS A 251 -8.60 24.12 -33.73
N VAL A 252 -9.91 23.89 -33.82
CA VAL A 252 -10.61 23.50 -35.05
C VAL A 252 -10.45 24.54 -36.15
N GLN A 253 -10.44 25.82 -35.79
CA GLN A 253 -10.31 26.92 -36.77
C GLN A 253 -8.87 27.34 -37.07
N THR A 254 -8.01 27.49 -36.06
CA THR A 254 -6.69 28.11 -36.21
C THR A 254 -5.56 27.09 -36.33
N GLY A 255 -5.84 25.80 -36.04
CA GLY A 255 -4.83 24.74 -36.00
C GLY A 255 -3.81 24.86 -34.86
N GLN A 256 -3.91 25.90 -34.02
CA GLN A 256 -3.02 26.13 -32.88
C GLN A 256 -3.16 24.98 -31.86
N PRO A 257 -2.05 24.54 -31.23
CA PRO A 257 -2.11 23.52 -30.19
C PRO A 257 -2.86 24.03 -28.96
N ILE A 258 -3.50 23.12 -28.23
CA ILE A 258 -4.08 23.44 -26.92
C ILE A 258 -2.99 23.98 -25.97
N PRO A 259 -3.25 25.08 -25.25
CA PRO A 259 -2.32 25.61 -24.26
C PRO A 259 -2.01 24.56 -23.19
N ALA A 260 -0.74 24.43 -22.80
CA ALA A 260 -0.29 23.49 -21.79
C ALA A 260 0.97 24.04 -21.09
N PRO A 261 1.12 23.84 -19.76
CA PRO A 261 2.39 24.05 -19.10
C PRO A 261 3.41 23.05 -19.65
N ALA A 262 4.69 23.43 -19.61
CA ALA A 262 5.79 22.53 -19.95
C ALA A 262 5.68 21.22 -19.17
N PHE A 263 5.81 20.09 -19.87
CA PHE A 263 5.66 18.77 -19.23
C PHE A 263 6.78 18.47 -18.22
N PHE A 264 8.01 18.93 -18.52
CA PHE A 264 9.18 18.83 -17.62
C PHE A 264 9.58 20.24 -17.15
N PRO A 265 8.87 20.88 -16.20
CA PRO A 265 9.39 22.07 -15.55
C PRO A 265 10.73 21.77 -14.87
N PRO A 266 11.59 22.76 -14.60
CA PRO A 266 12.91 22.57 -13.97
C PRO A 266 12.89 21.74 -12.68
N ASN A 267 11.75 21.73 -11.98
CA ASN A 267 11.54 21.02 -10.70
C ASN A 267 10.71 19.72 -10.86
N TYR A 268 10.56 19.18 -12.08
CA TYR A 268 9.70 18.01 -12.34
C TYR A 268 10.10 16.76 -11.54
N LEU A 269 11.40 16.58 -11.27
CA LEU A 269 11.91 15.46 -10.48
C LEU A 269 11.51 15.56 -8.99
N ASP A 270 11.17 16.75 -8.47
CA ASP A 270 10.70 16.92 -7.09
C ASP A 270 9.35 16.23 -6.84
N ARG A 271 8.59 15.95 -7.91
CA ARG A 271 7.35 15.16 -7.87
C ARG A 271 7.59 13.65 -7.71
N PHE A 272 8.81 13.15 -8.00
CA PHE A 272 9.17 11.74 -7.98
C PHE A 272 10.21 11.37 -6.89
N LEU A 273 10.98 12.35 -6.42
CA LEU A 273 11.78 12.20 -5.21
C LEU A 273 10.84 12.14 -3.99
N PRO A 274 11.22 11.47 -2.87
CA PRO A 274 10.59 11.74 -1.58
C PRO A 274 10.77 13.24 -1.29
N ALA A 275 9.74 14.02 -1.65
CA ALA A 275 9.81 15.47 -1.70
C ALA A 275 10.43 16.05 -0.44
N ARG A 276 11.30 17.06 -0.63
CA ARG A 276 11.49 18.09 0.38
C ARG A 276 10.10 18.60 0.80
N PRO A 277 9.82 18.78 2.09
CA PRO A 277 8.53 19.29 2.53
C PRO A 277 8.25 20.60 1.78
N GLN A 278 7.19 20.64 0.97
CA GLN A 278 6.63 21.92 0.54
C GLN A 278 6.39 22.72 1.82
N LYS A 279 6.83 23.98 1.87
CA LYS A 279 6.54 24.84 3.01
C LYS A 279 5.02 24.81 3.21
N PRO A 280 4.51 24.34 4.35
CA PRO A 280 3.07 24.29 4.61
C PRO A 280 2.46 25.68 4.36
N GLY A 281 1.36 25.74 3.61
CA GLY A 281 0.65 26.98 3.31
C GLY A 281 1.15 27.81 2.14
N SER A 282 2.03 27.28 1.27
CA SER A 282 2.55 28.03 0.11
C SER A 282 1.68 28.00 -1.16
N SER A 283 0.70 27.09 -1.26
CA SER A 283 -0.22 26.99 -2.40
C SER A 283 -1.66 27.36 -2.00
N ASN A 284 -2.34 28.06 -2.90
CA ASN A 284 -3.75 28.39 -2.77
C ASN A 284 -4.46 27.81 -4.00
N PRO A 285 -5.12 26.64 -3.88
CA PRO A 285 -5.69 25.93 -5.02
C PRO A 285 -6.71 26.74 -5.84
N ILE A 286 -7.38 27.71 -5.22
CA ILE A 286 -8.32 28.60 -5.91
C ILE A 286 -7.52 29.60 -6.75
N GLN A 287 -6.56 30.30 -6.13
CA GLN A 287 -5.71 31.26 -6.85
C GLN A 287 -4.86 30.58 -7.93
N ASP A 288 -4.41 29.35 -7.70
CA ASP A 288 -3.70 28.55 -8.68
C ASP A 288 -4.59 28.26 -9.90
N ALA A 289 -5.83 27.81 -9.69
CA ALA A 289 -6.78 27.59 -10.79
C ALA A 289 -7.12 28.87 -11.56
N LEU A 290 -7.22 30.01 -10.89
CA LEU A 290 -7.45 31.32 -11.53
C LEU A 290 -6.23 31.79 -12.32
N ARG A 291 -5.02 31.61 -11.78
CA ARG A 291 -3.77 31.89 -12.49
C ARG A 291 -3.64 31.02 -13.74
N GLU A 292 -3.88 29.72 -13.62
CA GLU A 292 -3.84 28.80 -14.76
C GLU A 292 -4.87 29.18 -15.84
N ARG A 293 -6.12 29.52 -15.47
CA ARG A 293 -7.12 30.03 -16.43
C ARG A 293 -6.64 31.29 -17.14
N ARG A 294 -6.01 32.23 -16.42
CA ARG A 294 -5.52 33.47 -17.00
C ARG A 294 -4.34 33.22 -17.96
N ASP A 295 -3.40 32.37 -17.56
CA ASP A 295 -2.14 32.17 -18.28
C ASP A 295 -2.31 31.23 -19.50
N TYR A 296 -3.24 30.25 -19.42
CA TYR A 296 -3.48 29.26 -20.48
C TYR A 296 -4.85 29.38 -21.16
N GLY A 297 -5.73 30.25 -20.67
CA GLY A 297 -7.07 30.43 -21.22
C GLY A 297 -8.14 29.48 -20.63
N PRO A 298 -9.37 29.54 -21.15
CA PRO A 298 -10.53 28.83 -20.60
C PRO A 298 -10.51 27.31 -20.77
N THR A 299 -9.69 26.80 -21.70
CA THR A 299 -9.52 25.37 -21.96
C THR A 299 -8.04 25.09 -22.20
N TYR A 300 -7.44 24.29 -21.32
CA TYR A 300 -6.01 24.03 -21.33
C TYR A 300 -5.69 22.61 -20.84
N VAL A 301 -4.47 22.15 -21.06
CA VAL A 301 -3.98 20.88 -20.52
C VAL A 301 -3.23 21.11 -19.21
N THR A 302 -3.43 20.23 -18.24
CA THR A 302 -2.57 20.07 -17.05
C THR A 302 -2.10 18.63 -16.93
N TRP A 303 -1.18 18.35 -16.01
CA TRP A 303 -0.50 17.06 -15.89
C TRP A 303 -0.73 16.41 -14.53
N LYS A 304 -1.25 15.17 -14.56
CA LYS A 304 -1.31 14.29 -13.38
C LYS A 304 -0.38 13.10 -13.60
N GLY A 305 0.82 13.19 -13.01
CA GLY A 305 1.91 12.29 -13.39
C GLY A 305 2.22 12.47 -14.88
N TRP A 306 2.19 11.37 -15.63
CA TRP A 306 2.47 11.34 -17.07
C TRP A 306 1.22 11.47 -17.96
N THR A 307 0.04 11.56 -17.35
CA THR A 307 -1.23 11.58 -18.08
C THR A 307 -1.69 13.03 -18.27
N PRO A 308 -2.00 13.45 -19.51
CA PRO A 308 -2.61 14.75 -19.76
C PRO A 308 -4.06 14.78 -19.27
N PHE A 309 -4.45 15.88 -18.65
CA PHE A 309 -5.81 16.19 -18.25
C PHE A 309 -6.22 17.50 -18.92
N VAL A 310 -7.37 17.53 -19.57
CA VAL A 310 -7.93 18.78 -20.10
C VAL A 310 -8.75 19.43 -19.00
N VAL A 311 -8.47 20.69 -18.71
CA VAL A 311 -9.24 21.51 -17.78
C VAL A 311 -10.16 22.41 -18.58
N VAL A 312 -11.43 22.46 -18.18
CA VAL A 312 -12.42 23.40 -18.73
C VAL A 312 -12.90 24.33 -17.63
N CYS A 313 -12.86 25.63 -17.91
CA CYS A 313 -13.20 26.71 -16.98
C CYS A 313 -14.43 27.52 -17.40
N GLU A 314 -15.05 27.18 -18.54
CA GLU A 314 -16.27 27.82 -19.05
C GLU A 314 -17.50 26.98 -18.73
N ALA A 315 -18.57 27.65 -18.31
CA ALA A 315 -19.78 26.99 -17.85
C ALA A 315 -20.45 26.12 -18.92
N GLU A 316 -20.43 26.54 -20.18
CA GLU A 316 -21.03 25.79 -21.29
C GLU A 316 -20.35 24.43 -21.47
N ASP A 317 -19.03 24.42 -21.64
CA ASP A 317 -18.26 23.18 -21.80
C ASP A 317 -18.29 22.32 -20.53
N ALA A 318 -18.26 22.94 -19.34
CA ALA A 318 -18.42 22.20 -18.10
C ALA A 318 -19.78 21.48 -18.02
N ARG A 319 -20.89 22.12 -18.45
CA ARG A 319 -22.21 21.46 -18.53
C ARG A 319 -22.19 20.32 -19.54
N ARG A 320 -21.64 20.53 -20.74
CA ARG A 320 -21.53 19.49 -21.77
C ARG A 320 -20.78 18.27 -21.24
N VAL A 321 -19.61 18.48 -20.64
CA VAL A 321 -18.79 17.41 -20.03
C VAL A 321 -19.55 16.65 -18.93
N LEU A 322 -20.41 17.31 -18.16
CA LEU A 322 -21.13 16.70 -17.04
C LEU A 322 -22.48 16.08 -17.41
N ASN A 323 -23.10 16.51 -18.52
CA ASN A 323 -24.47 16.16 -18.92
C ASN A 323 -24.55 15.30 -20.19
N ASP A 324 -23.67 15.53 -21.15
CA ASP A 324 -23.77 14.92 -22.48
C ASP A 324 -23.34 13.45 -22.45
N LYS A 325 -23.81 12.70 -23.45
CA LYS A 325 -23.28 11.37 -23.76
C LYS A 325 -21.87 11.52 -24.34
N GLY A 326 -21.04 10.48 -24.23
CA GLY A 326 -19.66 10.51 -24.72
C GLY A 326 -18.63 10.87 -23.65
N PHE A 327 -19.06 10.99 -22.39
CA PHE A 327 -18.24 11.32 -21.24
C PHE A 327 -18.50 10.34 -20.09
N ASP A 328 -17.60 9.38 -19.92
CA ASP A 328 -17.69 8.39 -18.84
C ASP A 328 -16.95 8.87 -17.59
N LYS A 329 -17.40 8.48 -16.41
CA LYS A 329 -16.72 8.78 -15.16
C LYS A 329 -15.34 8.13 -15.18
N THR A 330 -14.28 8.93 -15.00
CA THR A 330 -12.93 8.37 -14.94
C THR A 330 -12.80 7.45 -13.73
N GLY A 331 -12.44 6.19 -13.99
CA GLY A 331 -12.25 5.18 -12.96
C GLY A 331 -11.01 5.43 -12.09
N VAL A 332 -10.94 4.73 -10.96
CA VAL A 332 -9.77 4.78 -10.07
C VAL A 332 -8.63 3.91 -10.59
N PRO A 333 -7.36 4.34 -10.48
CA PRO A 333 -6.22 3.53 -10.96
C PRO A 333 -6.17 2.16 -10.29
N LYS A 334 -6.13 1.08 -11.09
CA LYS A 334 -6.07 -0.29 -10.57
C LYS A 334 -4.82 -0.48 -9.69
N GLY A 335 -5.00 -1.13 -8.54
CA GLY A 335 -3.92 -1.40 -7.58
C GLY A 335 -3.53 -0.22 -6.68
N SER A 336 -4.11 0.97 -6.90
CA SER A 336 -3.94 2.10 -5.97
C SER A 336 -4.70 1.89 -4.68
N THR A 337 -4.25 2.52 -3.58
CA THR A 337 -4.96 2.53 -2.30
C THR A 337 -6.40 2.99 -2.44
N LEU A 338 -6.66 4.01 -3.27
CA LEU A 338 -8.00 4.49 -3.55
C LEU A 338 -8.90 3.40 -4.18
N SER A 339 -8.37 2.60 -5.10
CA SER A 339 -9.11 1.48 -5.69
C SER A 339 -9.40 0.35 -4.71
N ARG A 340 -8.62 0.24 -3.63
CA ARG A 340 -8.80 -0.78 -2.60
C ARG A 340 -9.85 -0.42 -1.56
N VAL A 341 -10.02 0.88 -1.29
CA VAL A 341 -10.96 1.38 -0.27
C VAL A 341 -12.27 1.93 -0.86
N MET A 342 -12.28 2.40 -2.12
CA MET A 342 -13.49 2.90 -2.78
C MET A 342 -13.92 2.10 -4.02
N GLY A 343 -13.08 1.16 -4.49
CA GLY A 343 -13.29 0.27 -5.64
C GLY A 343 -14.44 0.63 -6.58
N SER A 344 -15.55 -0.10 -6.51
CA SER A 344 -16.77 0.09 -7.33
C SER A 344 -17.94 0.69 -6.50
N SER A 345 -17.67 1.75 -5.75
CA SER A 345 -18.68 2.54 -5.03
C SER A 345 -19.48 3.46 -5.95
N LEU A 346 -20.53 4.11 -5.44
CA LEU A 346 -21.41 5.01 -6.19
C LEU A 346 -20.64 6.13 -6.94
N VAL A 347 -19.52 6.61 -6.40
CA VAL A 347 -18.74 7.68 -7.03
C VAL A 347 -17.86 7.19 -8.18
N THR A 348 -17.37 5.95 -8.12
CA THR A 348 -16.40 5.38 -9.06
C THR A 348 -17.03 4.42 -10.08
N ALA A 349 -18.17 3.82 -9.75
CA ALA A 349 -18.94 2.99 -10.66
C ALA A 349 -19.45 3.83 -11.85
N ASP A 350 -19.64 3.17 -12.99
CA ASP A 350 -20.21 3.79 -14.19
C ASP A 350 -21.19 2.87 -14.92
N GLY A 351 -21.84 3.40 -15.95
CA GLY A 351 -22.80 2.68 -16.77
C GLY A 351 -23.97 2.13 -15.94
N ASP A 352 -24.39 0.91 -16.24
CA ASP A 352 -25.58 0.32 -15.61
C ASP A 352 -25.37 -0.01 -14.12
N LYS A 353 -24.14 -0.33 -13.72
CA LYS A 353 -23.79 -0.55 -12.32
C LYS A 353 -23.99 0.70 -11.47
N TRP A 354 -23.55 1.85 -11.99
CA TRP A 354 -23.83 3.12 -11.33
C TRP A 354 -25.33 3.43 -11.28
N LYS A 355 -26.06 3.23 -12.39
CA LYS A 355 -27.51 3.48 -12.42
C LYS A 355 -28.25 2.63 -11.38
N ALA A 356 -27.87 1.37 -11.22
CA ALA A 356 -28.44 0.46 -10.23
C ALA A 356 -28.18 0.95 -8.80
N GLN A 357 -26.91 1.22 -8.44
CA GLN A 357 -26.56 1.78 -7.13
C GLN A 357 -27.26 3.11 -6.86
N ARG A 358 -27.28 4.02 -7.84
CA ARG A 358 -27.92 5.32 -7.72
C ARG A 358 -29.42 5.18 -7.44
N ARG A 359 -30.12 4.35 -8.22
CA ARG A 359 -31.55 4.12 -8.07
C ARG A 359 -31.90 3.55 -6.68
N ALA A 360 -31.10 2.61 -6.19
CA ALA A 360 -31.33 1.97 -4.90
C ALA A 360 -31.05 2.91 -3.71
N MET A 361 -30.03 3.76 -3.81
CA MET A 361 -29.63 4.68 -2.74
C MET A 361 -30.39 6.02 -2.74
N ASP A 362 -30.93 6.46 -3.89
CA ASP A 362 -31.67 7.73 -4.03
C ASP A 362 -32.81 7.94 -3.01
N PRO A 363 -33.61 6.92 -2.61
CA PRO A 363 -34.64 7.07 -1.58
C PRO A 363 -34.11 7.66 -0.27
N ALA A 364 -32.88 7.32 0.13
CA ALA A 364 -32.24 7.83 1.34
C ALA A 364 -32.01 9.35 1.30
N PHE A 365 -31.92 9.93 0.11
CA PHE A 365 -31.64 11.34 -0.12
C PHE A 365 -32.86 12.11 -0.64
N LYS A 366 -34.05 11.48 -0.64
CA LYS A 366 -35.29 12.16 -0.96
C LYS A 366 -35.58 13.23 0.08
N TYR A 367 -36.04 14.37 -0.42
CA TYR A 367 -36.26 15.55 0.40
C TYR A 367 -37.22 15.32 1.57
N LYS A 368 -38.29 14.53 1.37
CA LYS A 368 -39.23 14.16 2.44
C LYS A 368 -38.51 13.56 3.66
N LYS A 369 -37.51 12.71 3.44
CA LYS A 369 -36.71 12.10 4.50
C LYS A 369 -35.70 13.07 5.09
N ILE A 370 -34.96 13.81 4.25
CA ILE A 370 -33.98 14.79 4.75
C ILE A 370 -34.61 15.82 5.71
N ARG A 371 -35.86 16.22 5.46
CA ARG A 371 -36.59 17.15 6.33
C ARG A 371 -36.81 16.63 7.75
N THR A 372 -36.90 15.31 7.95
CA THR A 372 -37.08 14.70 9.27
C THR A 372 -35.78 14.63 10.07
N LEU A 373 -34.63 14.90 9.45
CA LEU A 373 -33.31 14.84 10.08
C LEU A 373 -32.91 16.14 10.80
N VAL A 374 -33.68 17.23 10.65
CA VAL A 374 -33.37 18.52 11.28
C VAL A 374 -33.18 18.42 12.80
N PRO A 375 -34.06 17.73 13.57
CA PRO A 375 -33.85 17.56 15.01
C PRO A 375 -32.59 16.75 15.35
N MET A 376 -32.21 15.79 14.50
CA MET A 376 -30.97 15.02 14.68
C MET A 376 -29.75 15.92 14.49
N PHE A 377 -29.70 16.71 13.41
CA PHE A 377 -28.62 17.69 13.21
C PHE A 377 -28.54 18.70 14.36
N ALA A 378 -29.70 19.13 14.89
CA ALA A 378 -29.75 20.03 16.03
C ALA A 378 -29.16 19.37 17.30
N SER A 379 -29.46 18.09 17.53
CA SER A 379 -28.88 17.32 18.63
C SER A 379 -27.35 17.23 18.55
N CYS A 380 -26.80 16.88 17.38
CA CYS A 380 -25.35 16.87 17.15
C CYS A 380 -24.74 18.25 17.39
N THR A 381 -25.41 19.32 16.94
CA THR A 381 -24.93 20.69 17.11
C THR A 381 -24.93 21.13 18.57
N ARG A 382 -25.93 20.70 19.36
CA ARG A 382 -26.00 20.98 20.80
C ARG A 382 -24.80 20.40 21.55
N LYS A 383 -24.36 19.18 21.21
CA LYS A 383 -23.15 18.57 21.78
C LYS A 383 -21.94 19.48 21.56
N LEU A 384 -21.78 20.01 20.35
CA LEU A 384 -20.66 20.88 19.99
C LEU A 384 -20.73 22.25 20.69
N ILE A 385 -21.92 22.85 20.74
CA ILE A 385 -22.16 24.11 21.46
C ILE A 385 -21.77 23.99 22.93
N ASN A 386 -22.18 22.91 23.59
CA ASN A 386 -21.84 22.66 24.99
C ASN A 386 -20.33 22.54 25.19
N ARG A 387 -19.65 21.85 24.27
CA ARG A 387 -18.20 21.69 24.30
C ARG A 387 -17.47 23.02 24.14
N TRP A 388 -17.82 23.82 23.13
CA TRP A 388 -17.20 25.13 22.91
C TRP A 388 -17.52 26.13 24.01
N GLY A 389 -18.73 26.08 24.57
CA GLY A 389 -19.14 26.93 25.69
C GLY A 389 -18.29 26.78 26.96
N GLN A 390 -17.51 25.69 27.07
CA GLN A 390 -16.56 25.43 28.16
C GLN A 390 -15.12 25.87 27.83
N GLN A 391 -14.87 26.38 26.63
CA GLN A 391 -13.51 26.64 26.10
C GLN A 391 -13.32 28.07 25.60
N LEU A 392 -14.19 29.00 26.00
CA LEU A 392 -14.24 30.37 25.48
C LEU A 392 -13.05 31.26 25.90
N ASP A 393 -12.24 30.82 26.86
CA ASP A 393 -11.09 31.59 27.37
C ASP A 393 -9.92 31.69 26.38
N GLN A 394 -9.93 30.88 25.31
CA GLN A 394 -8.87 30.84 24.31
C GLN A 394 -9.45 30.66 22.90
N PRO A 395 -8.71 31.07 21.85
CA PRO A 395 -9.11 30.77 20.50
C PRO A 395 -9.31 29.27 20.27
N ILE A 396 -10.42 28.92 19.62
CA ILE A 396 -10.81 27.54 19.37
C ILE A 396 -10.49 27.21 17.91
N PRO A 397 -9.70 26.17 17.61
CA PRO A 397 -9.54 25.65 16.25
C PRO A 397 -10.85 24.95 15.83
N VAL A 398 -11.76 25.71 15.23
CA VAL A 398 -13.16 25.28 15.03
C VAL A 398 -13.29 24.08 14.10
N GLU A 399 -12.34 23.86 13.18
CA GLU A 399 -12.39 22.79 12.20
C GLU A 399 -12.47 21.38 12.85
N ASP A 400 -11.79 21.14 13.98
CA ASP A 400 -11.82 19.85 14.67
C ASP A 400 -13.22 19.54 15.22
N GLY A 401 -13.83 20.53 15.88
CA GLY A 401 -15.19 20.43 16.42
C GLY A 401 -16.23 20.22 15.33
N ILE A 402 -16.12 20.97 14.23
CA ILE A 402 -16.99 20.84 13.05
C ILE A 402 -16.80 19.47 12.36
N THR A 403 -15.57 18.97 12.25
CA THR A 403 -15.28 17.64 11.70
C THR A 403 -15.94 16.54 12.54
N LYS A 404 -15.87 16.65 13.87
CA LYS A 404 -16.55 15.71 14.78
C LYS A 404 -18.07 15.78 14.65
N LEU A 405 -18.64 16.98 14.61
CA LEU A 405 -20.08 17.16 14.42
C LEU A 405 -20.58 16.50 13.13
N THR A 406 -19.90 16.76 12.01
CA THR A 406 -20.30 16.21 10.70
C THR A 406 -20.12 14.70 10.61
N LEU A 407 -19.17 14.12 11.36
CA LEU A 407 -19.06 12.67 11.55
C LEU A 407 -20.29 12.11 12.27
N ASP A 408 -20.69 12.69 13.40
CA ASP A 408 -21.88 12.25 14.14
C ASP A 408 -23.14 12.40 13.28
N ALA A 409 -23.27 13.51 12.54
CA ALA A 409 -24.40 13.78 11.66
C ALA A 409 -24.52 12.75 10.53
N ILE A 410 -23.42 12.40 9.83
CA ILE A 410 -23.48 11.35 8.80
C ILE A 410 -23.69 9.96 9.41
N GLY A 411 -23.09 9.68 10.56
CA GLY A 411 -23.28 8.43 11.29
C GLY A 411 -24.75 8.18 11.61
N MET A 412 -25.37 9.13 12.32
CA MET A 412 -26.77 9.00 12.72
C MET A 412 -27.74 9.13 11.54
N GLY A 413 -27.47 10.04 10.60
CA GLY A 413 -28.39 10.36 9.51
C GLY A 413 -28.33 9.41 8.30
N ALA A 414 -27.21 8.71 8.09
CA ALA A 414 -27.04 7.82 6.95
C ALA A 414 -26.70 6.38 7.33
N PHE A 415 -26.08 6.13 8.50
CA PHE A 415 -25.67 4.79 8.90
C PHE A 415 -26.41 4.24 10.13
N GLY A 416 -27.34 5.00 10.71
CA GLY A 416 -28.02 4.59 11.93
C GLY A 416 -27.05 4.34 13.10
N TYR A 417 -25.91 5.03 13.12
CA TYR A 417 -24.80 4.76 14.03
C TYR A 417 -24.26 6.05 14.66
N ASP A 418 -24.34 6.20 15.99
CA ASP A 418 -23.71 7.31 16.70
C ASP A 418 -22.20 7.03 16.90
N PHE A 419 -21.35 7.82 16.23
CA PHE A 419 -19.90 7.68 16.38
C PHE A 419 -19.36 8.26 17.69
N GLY A 420 -20.15 9.08 18.40
CA GLY A 420 -19.72 9.77 19.62
C GLY A 420 -18.49 10.67 19.38
N ALA A 421 -18.35 11.24 18.20
CA ALA A 421 -17.18 11.98 17.76
C ALA A 421 -16.99 13.27 18.58
N VAL A 422 -18.06 14.01 18.83
CA VAL A 422 -18.02 15.26 19.62
C VAL A 422 -17.72 14.97 21.10
N ASP A 423 -18.25 13.86 21.60
CA ASP A 423 -18.08 13.38 22.98
C ASP A 423 -16.69 12.78 23.23
N GLY A 424 -15.92 12.51 22.16
CA GLY A 424 -14.53 12.06 22.25
C GLY A 424 -14.37 10.53 22.26
N SER A 425 -15.19 9.80 21.50
CA SER A 425 -15.07 8.35 21.32
C SER A 425 -13.63 7.92 21.02
N MET A 426 -13.07 7.09 21.91
CA MET A 426 -11.70 6.56 21.79
C MET A 426 -11.57 5.63 20.58
N GLU A 427 -12.62 4.84 20.31
CA GLU A 427 -12.67 3.92 19.18
C GLU A 427 -12.62 4.70 17.85
N LEU A 428 -13.48 5.72 17.69
CA LEU A 428 -13.47 6.56 16.50
C LEU A 428 -12.11 7.27 16.33
N SER A 429 -11.54 7.77 17.43
CA SER A 429 -10.24 8.44 17.41
C SER A 429 -9.11 7.53 16.91
N LYS A 430 -9.11 6.25 17.30
CA LYS A 430 -8.19 5.23 16.77
C LYS A 430 -8.42 5.04 15.27
N ASN A 431 -9.67 4.86 14.85
CA ASN A 431 -10.02 4.57 13.46
C ASN A 431 -9.78 5.76 12.51
N LEU A 432 -9.94 7.00 12.98
CA LEU A 432 -9.62 8.21 12.22
C LEU A 432 -8.12 8.30 11.89
N LYS A 433 -7.22 7.84 12.78
CA LYS A 433 -5.78 7.78 12.47
C LYS A 433 -5.50 6.86 11.27
N HIS A 434 -6.15 5.69 11.23
CA HIS A 434 -6.05 4.76 10.10
C HIS A 434 -6.63 5.38 8.83
N TYR A 435 -7.80 6.01 8.91
CA TYR A 435 -8.43 6.75 7.81
C TYR A 435 -7.52 7.84 7.22
N TYR A 436 -6.95 8.72 8.05
CA TYR A 436 -6.06 9.78 7.56
C TYR A 436 -4.76 9.22 6.96
N ARG A 437 -4.25 8.09 7.47
CA ARG A 437 -3.11 7.39 6.85
C ARG A 437 -3.46 6.82 5.48
N ILE A 438 -4.65 6.26 5.31
CA ILE A 438 -5.17 5.79 4.01
C ILE A 438 -5.27 6.96 3.03
N LEU A 439 -5.90 8.07 3.45
CA LEU A 439 -6.02 9.27 2.60
C LEU A 439 -4.65 9.84 2.23
N GLY A 440 -3.71 9.88 3.18
CA GLY A 440 -2.33 10.28 2.93
C GLY A 440 -1.69 9.48 1.78
N ASP A 441 -1.83 8.15 1.80
CA ASP A 441 -1.29 7.26 0.76
C ASP A 441 -1.97 7.45 -0.61
N VAL A 442 -3.25 7.83 -0.65
CA VAL A 442 -3.98 8.14 -1.90
C VAL A 442 -3.35 9.31 -2.64
N PHE A 443 -2.97 10.37 -1.92
CA PHE A 443 -2.36 11.56 -2.51
C PHE A 443 -0.86 11.42 -2.70
N ARG A 444 -0.22 10.74 -1.76
CA ARG A 444 1.22 10.58 -1.70
C ARG A 444 1.55 9.16 -1.25
N PRO A 445 1.91 8.27 -2.18
CA PRO A 445 2.23 6.89 -1.85
C PRO A 445 3.27 6.81 -0.73
N SER A 446 2.91 6.12 0.34
CA SER A 446 3.76 5.91 1.50
C SER A 446 4.85 4.90 1.17
N ALA A 447 6.06 5.14 1.66
CA ALA A 447 7.14 4.15 1.64
C ALA A 447 6.82 2.95 2.54
N ASP A 448 6.07 3.17 3.62
CA ASP A 448 5.66 2.13 4.56
C ASP A 448 4.32 1.51 4.15
N ARG A 449 4.40 0.62 3.16
CA ARG A 449 3.25 -0.12 2.60
C ARG A 449 2.58 -1.03 3.62
N LYS A 450 3.32 -1.60 4.56
CA LYS A 450 2.80 -2.53 5.57
C LYS A 450 1.85 -1.84 6.54
N ALA A 451 2.18 -0.65 7.01
CA ALA A 451 1.27 0.05 7.91
C ALA A 451 0.12 0.78 7.19
N VAL A 452 0.24 1.06 5.88
CA VAL A 452 -0.93 1.41 5.05
C VAL A 452 -1.87 0.20 4.93
N GLU A 453 -1.33 -0.99 4.66
CA GLU A 453 -2.10 -2.24 4.62
C GLU A 453 -2.85 -2.48 5.92
N GLN A 454 -2.15 -2.39 7.05
CA GLN A 454 -2.76 -2.52 8.37
C GLN A 454 -3.86 -1.48 8.61
N SER A 455 -3.65 -0.23 8.18
CA SER A 455 -4.66 0.81 8.33
C SER A 455 -5.92 0.54 7.50
N ILE A 456 -5.76 0.00 6.29
CA ILE A 456 -6.89 -0.46 5.46
C ILE A 456 -7.68 -1.55 6.19
N GLN A 457 -6.99 -2.55 6.74
CA GLN A 457 -7.63 -3.68 7.44
C GLN A 457 -8.36 -3.23 8.71
N GLU A 458 -7.72 -2.43 9.57
CA GLU A 458 -8.34 -1.89 10.78
C GLU A 458 -9.56 -1.02 10.47
N PHE A 459 -9.46 -0.15 9.45
CA PHE A 459 -10.59 0.68 9.06
C PHE A 459 -11.73 -0.13 8.43
N GLN A 460 -11.43 -1.17 7.65
CA GLN A 460 -12.45 -2.09 7.14
C GLN A 460 -13.15 -2.87 8.26
N ALA A 461 -12.41 -3.31 9.27
CA ALA A 461 -12.97 -3.96 10.45
C ALA A 461 -13.93 -3.03 11.20
N PHE A 462 -13.57 -1.75 11.33
CA PHE A 462 -14.45 -0.72 11.89
C PHE A 462 -15.74 -0.54 11.07
N LEU A 463 -15.65 -0.43 9.73
CA LEU A 463 -16.84 -0.34 8.89
C LEU A 463 -17.73 -1.60 9.01
N GLN A 464 -17.13 -2.78 9.17
CA GLN A 464 -17.87 -4.02 9.41
C GLN A 464 -18.55 -4.05 10.77
N HIS A 465 -17.93 -3.44 11.80
CA HIS A 465 -18.55 -3.24 13.10
C HIS A 465 -19.79 -2.35 12.98
N VAL A 466 -19.71 -1.24 12.24
CA VAL A 466 -20.87 -0.37 11.97
C VAL A 466 -22.02 -1.15 11.32
N ILE A 467 -21.75 -1.97 10.30
CA ILE A 467 -22.78 -2.83 9.65
C ILE A 467 -23.42 -3.80 10.64
N THR A 468 -22.59 -4.48 11.45
CA THR A 468 -23.07 -5.47 12.42
C THR A 468 -23.95 -4.83 13.49
N THR A 469 -23.52 -3.68 14.03
CA THR A 469 -24.29 -2.92 15.03
C THR A 469 -25.60 -2.42 14.45
N HIS A 470 -25.58 -1.95 13.20
CA HIS A 470 -26.79 -1.53 12.49
C HIS A 470 -27.81 -2.67 12.37
N ARG A 471 -27.37 -3.85 11.90
CA ARG A 471 -28.21 -5.06 11.77
C ARG A 471 -28.78 -5.57 13.09
N ALA A 472 -28.11 -5.32 14.21
CA ALA A 472 -28.56 -5.73 15.53
C ALA A 472 -29.70 -4.83 16.10
N GLY A 473 -30.26 -3.94 15.28
CA GLY A 473 -31.22 -2.93 15.72
C GLY A 473 -30.51 -1.69 16.25
N GLY A 474 -29.52 -1.18 15.50
CA GLY A 474 -28.93 0.14 15.72
C GLY A 474 -29.98 1.26 15.65
N CYS A 475 -29.59 2.52 15.48
CA CYS A 475 -30.54 3.65 15.41
C CYS A 475 -31.42 3.67 14.14
N SER A 476 -31.71 2.50 13.53
CA SER A 476 -32.55 2.31 12.36
C SER A 476 -34.03 2.50 12.70
N ASP A 477 -34.69 3.41 11.99
CA ASP A 477 -36.15 3.53 11.99
C ASP A 477 -36.71 2.66 10.85
N GLU A 478 -37.33 1.52 11.18
CA GLU A 478 -37.95 0.62 10.19
C GLU A 478 -38.97 1.36 9.28
N ARG A 479 -39.56 2.46 9.77
CA ARG A 479 -40.53 3.26 8.99
C ARG A 479 -39.84 4.23 8.03
N ASN A 480 -38.56 4.56 8.26
CA ASN A 480 -37.75 5.43 7.42
C ASN A 480 -36.32 4.87 7.26
N PRO A 481 -36.14 3.80 6.46
CA PRO A 481 -34.85 3.13 6.29
C PRO A 481 -33.75 4.12 5.91
N ASP A 482 -32.59 4.07 6.57
CA ASP A 482 -31.43 4.92 6.31
C ASP A 482 -30.67 4.52 5.03
N LEU A 483 -29.52 5.16 4.75
CA LEU A 483 -28.75 4.82 3.55
C LEU A 483 -28.11 3.42 3.67
N LEU A 484 -27.67 3.03 4.85
CA LEU A 484 -27.06 1.74 5.10
C LEU A 484 -28.07 0.60 4.89
N ASP A 485 -29.33 0.79 5.27
CA ASP A 485 -30.41 -0.15 4.95
C ASP A 485 -30.52 -0.44 3.45
N HIS A 486 -30.49 0.62 2.61
CA HIS A 486 -30.54 0.46 1.17
C HIS A 486 -29.30 -0.26 0.61
N ILE A 487 -28.11 0.01 1.18
CA ILE A 487 -26.87 -0.65 0.75
C ILE A 487 -26.88 -2.14 1.14
N ILE A 488 -27.36 -2.47 2.34
CA ILE A 488 -27.48 -3.84 2.83
C ILE A 488 -28.49 -4.62 1.99
N ALA A 489 -29.66 -4.06 1.70
CA ALA A 489 -30.67 -4.68 0.85
C ALA A 489 -30.13 -5.01 -0.55
N MET A 490 -29.34 -4.13 -1.16
CA MET A 490 -28.65 -4.43 -2.42
C MET A 490 -27.66 -5.60 -2.32
N GLY A 491 -27.02 -5.77 -1.16
CA GLY A 491 -26.16 -6.90 -0.87
C GLY A 491 -26.93 -8.22 -0.81
N GLU A 492 -28.06 -8.20 -0.11
CA GLU A 492 -28.96 -9.34 0.05
C GLU A 492 -29.61 -9.75 -1.28
N ASP A 493 -29.91 -8.79 -2.14
CA ASP A 493 -30.38 -9.02 -3.52
C ASP A 493 -29.27 -9.49 -4.48
N GLY A 494 -28.02 -9.62 -4.01
CA GLY A 494 -26.86 -10.01 -4.82
C GLY A 494 -26.39 -8.96 -5.83
N GLN A 495 -26.89 -7.72 -5.75
CA GLN A 495 -26.48 -6.61 -6.62
C GLN A 495 -25.16 -5.98 -6.20
N LEU A 496 -24.80 -6.07 -4.91
CA LEU A 496 -23.51 -5.67 -4.37
C LEU A 496 -22.84 -6.84 -3.67
N THR A 497 -21.52 -6.96 -3.86
CA THR A 497 -20.69 -7.83 -3.03
C THR A 497 -20.39 -7.18 -1.67
N ASP A 498 -20.03 -7.96 -0.65
CA ASP A 498 -19.59 -7.43 0.66
C ASP A 498 -18.48 -6.37 0.53
N LYS A 499 -17.57 -6.60 -0.41
CA LYS A 499 -16.50 -5.65 -0.72
C LYS A 499 -17.06 -4.33 -1.24
N GLU A 500 -18.11 -4.35 -2.06
CA GLU A 500 -18.74 -3.16 -2.61
C GLU A 500 -19.64 -2.44 -1.62
N ILE A 501 -20.24 -3.17 -0.68
CA ILE A 501 -20.86 -2.58 0.50
C ILE A 501 -19.80 -1.79 1.28
N SER A 502 -18.68 -2.42 1.65
CA SER A 502 -17.57 -1.76 2.35
C SER A 502 -17.03 -0.54 1.59
N HIS A 503 -16.86 -0.64 0.26
CA HIS A 503 -16.45 0.50 -0.57
C HIS A 503 -17.45 1.66 -0.53
N ASN A 504 -18.76 1.38 -0.54
CA ASN A 504 -19.78 2.41 -0.42
C ASN A 504 -19.80 3.03 0.97
N LEU A 505 -19.62 2.25 2.04
CA LEU A 505 -19.50 2.81 3.39
C LEU A 505 -18.29 3.73 3.53
N PHE A 506 -17.11 3.31 3.02
CA PHE A 506 -15.94 4.19 2.99
C PHE A 506 -16.23 5.48 2.23
N LEU A 507 -16.88 5.38 1.07
CA LEU A 507 -17.28 6.54 0.27
C LEU A 507 -18.18 7.48 1.07
N PHE A 508 -19.26 7.00 1.66
CA PHE A 508 -20.21 7.87 2.36
C PHE A 508 -19.64 8.41 3.66
N PHE A 509 -18.77 7.65 4.34
CA PHE A 509 -17.99 8.14 5.47
C PHE A 509 -17.18 9.36 5.02
N LEU A 510 -16.31 9.21 4.01
CA LEU A 510 -15.49 10.29 3.46
C LEU A 510 -16.32 11.47 2.94
N ALA A 511 -17.25 11.20 2.02
CA ALA A 511 -17.98 12.24 1.30
C ALA A 511 -18.94 13.01 2.21
N GLY A 512 -19.50 12.36 3.24
CA GLY A 512 -20.48 12.93 4.15
C GLY A 512 -19.90 13.90 5.16
N HIS A 513 -18.75 13.60 5.78
CA HIS A 513 -18.18 14.49 6.80
C HIS A 513 -17.16 15.48 6.24
N ASP A 514 -16.27 15.03 5.34
CA ASP A 514 -15.08 15.81 4.99
C ASP A 514 -15.45 17.09 4.24
N THR A 515 -16.46 16.99 3.35
CA THR A 515 -16.94 18.10 2.53
C THR A 515 -17.80 19.09 3.32
N SER A 516 -18.77 18.61 4.11
CA SER A 516 -19.59 19.45 5.00
C SER A 516 -18.71 20.18 6.02
N SER A 517 -17.69 19.52 6.58
CA SER A 517 -16.78 20.13 7.56
C SER A 517 -15.99 21.30 6.97
N SER A 518 -15.43 21.11 5.77
CA SER A 518 -14.72 22.16 5.03
C SER A 518 -15.64 23.34 4.70
N ALA A 519 -16.89 23.09 4.27
CA ALA A 519 -17.86 24.14 3.97
C ALA A 519 -18.32 24.92 5.22
N LEU A 520 -18.57 24.24 6.34
CA LEU A 520 -18.94 24.89 7.60
C LEU A 520 -17.79 25.73 8.15
N THR A 521 -16.57 25.20 8.10
CA THR A 521 -15.36 25.94 8.52
C THR A 521 -15.15 27.18 7.66
N ALA A 522 -15.40 27.08 6.34
CA ALA A 522 -15.41 28.21 5.43
C ALA A 522 -16.48 29.26 5.79
N ALA A 523 -17.69 28.82 6.14
CA ALA A 523 -18.78 29.72 6.54
C ALA A 523 -18.42 30.49 7.83
N LEU A 524 -17.87 29.81 8.83
CA LEU A 524 -17.43 30.44 10.08
C LEU A 524 -16.30 31.46 9.85
N TYR A 525 -15.36 31.16 8.94
CA TYR A 525 -14.35 32.13 8.52
C TYR A 525 -14.97 33.38 7.90
N PHE A 526 -15.91 33.24 6.95
CA PHE A 526 -16.55 34.41 6.33
C PHE A 526 -17.45 35.18 7.30
N PHE A 527 -18.04 34.54 8.30
CA PHE A 527 -18.74 35.24 9.37
C PHE A 527 -17.77 36.08 10.21
N ALA A 528 -16.61 35.54 10.55
CA ALA A 528 -15.58 36.25 11.30
C ALA A 528 -14.92 37.39 10.48
N GLU A 529 -14.77 37.20 9.17
CA GLU A 529 -14.23 38.21 8.24
C GLU A 529 -15.25 39.32 7.91
N HIS A 530 -16.55 39.02 8.01
CA HIS A 530 -17.64 39.96 7.69
C HIS A 530 -18.63 40.11 8.85
N PRO A 531 -18.27 40.83 9.94
CA PRO A 531 -19.12 40.99 11.13
C PRO A 531 -20.52 41.54 10.81
N GLY A 532 -20.65 42.47 9.87
CA GLY A 532 -21.96 42.99 9.45
C GLY A 532 -22.85 41.94 8.78
N MET A 533 -22.27 41.00 8.02
CA MET A 533 -23.02 39.89 7.43
C MET A 533 -23.37 38.83 8.47
N GLN A 534 -22.49 38.61 9.45
CA GLN A 534 -22.75 37.75 10.61
C GLN A 534 -23.93 38.27 11.42
N GLU A 535 -23.95 39.56 11.74
CA GLU A 535 -25.01 40.19 12.51
C GLU A 535 -26.35 40.14 11.76
N LYS A 536 -26.35 40.39 10.45
CA LYS A 536 -27.54 40.25 9.61
C LYS A 536 -28.10 38.81 9.62
N ALA A 537 -27.23 37.80 9.54
CA ALA A 537 -27.66 36.40 9.64
C ALA A 537 -28.18 36.06 11.05
N PHE A 538 -27.52 36.56 12.10
CA PHE A 538 -27.98 36.40 13.47
C PHE A 538 -29.38 36.99 13.70
N GLN A 539 -29.64 38.20 13.20
CA GLN A 539 -30.95 38.85 13.31
C GLN A 539 -32.06 38.05 12.63
N GLU A 540 -31.80 37.51 11.42
CA GLU A 540 -32.75 36.61 10.75
C GLU A 540 -33.01 35.35 11.59
N VAL A 541 -31.94 34.68 12.02
CA VAL A 541 -32.02 33.46 12.83
C VAL A 541 -32.80 33.71 14.11
N GLN A 542 -32.51 34.80 14.82
CA GLN A 542 -33.21 35.15 16.04
C GLN A 542 -34.68 35.51 15.80
N SER A 543 -35.00 36.21 14.70
CA SER A 543 -36.38 36.52 14.33
C SER A 543 -37.20 35.28 13.99
N VAL A 544 -36.60 34.24 13.40
CA VAL A 544 -37.31 33.04 12.93
C VAL A 544 -37.37 31.96 14.02
N LEU A 545 -36.27 31.74 14.74
CA LEU A 545 -36.13 30.65 15.71
C LEU A 545 -36.31 31.10 17.16
N GLY A 546 -35.96 32.34 17.48
CA GLY A 546 -36.19 32.93 18.81
C GLY A 546 -35.35 32.31 19.93
N GLY A 547 -34.15 31.81 19.64
CA GLY A 547 -33.28 31.12 20.61
C GLY A 547 -33.59 29.63 20.76
N ARG A 548 -34.63 29.11 20.10
CA ARG A 548 -35.02 27.71 20.17
C ARG A 548 -34.04 26.81 19.40
N ASP A 549 -33.87 25.60 19.91
CA ASP A 549 -33.10 24.53 19.26
C ASP A 549 -33.97 23.31 18.91
N ASP A 550 -35.28 23.38 19.16
CA ASP A 550 -36.30 22.36 18.87
C ASP A 550 -37.15 22.71 17.63
N PHE A 551 -36.50 23.19 16.57
CA PHE A 551 -37.16 23.57 15.33
C PHE A 551 -37.17 22.44 14.28
N ASP A 552 -38.10 22.54 13.34
CA ASP A 552 -38.23 21.62 12.22
C ASP A 552 -37.82 22.30 10.90
N PHE A 553 -37.95 21.54 9.80
CA PHE A 553 -37.57 22.01 8.49
C PHE A 553 -38.38 23.25 8.02
N ALA A 554 -39.65 23.38 8.41
CA ALA A 554 -40.51 24.49 8.03
C ALA A 554 -39.97 25.83 8.58
N GLN A 555 -39.49 25.87 9.83
CA GLN A 555 -38.83 27.08 10.34
C GLN A 555 -37.45 27.27 9.71
N LEU A 556 -36.64 26.20 9.58
CA LEU A 556 -35.33 26.27 8.92
C LEU A 556 -35.42 26.85 7.51
N SER A 557 -36.47 26.51 6.76
CA SER A 557 -36.69 26.96 5.38
C SER A 557 -36.98 28.46 5.24
N LYS A 558 -37.26 29.15 6.34
CA LYS A 558 -37.48 30.60 6.38
C LYS A 558 -36.18 31.41 6.55
N LEU A 559 -35.05 30.74 6.79
CA LEU A 559 -33.73 31.39 6.92
C LEU A 559 -33.13 31.68 5.54
N GLU A 560 -33.74 32.62 4.82
CA GLU A 560 -33.43 32.92 3.42
C GLU A 560 -32.03 33.50 3.27
N TYR A 561 -31.66 34.48 4.09
CA TYR A 561 -30.35 35.12 4.07
C TYR A 561 -29.25 34.15 4.47
N LEU A 562 -29.44 33.34 5.51
CA LEU A 562 -28.48 32.31 5.88
C LEU A 562 -28.28 31.29 4.74
N ALA A 563 -29.35 30.92 4.03
CA ALA A 563 -29.27 30.07 2.84
C ALA A 563 -28.52 30.74 1.69
N MET A 564 -28.69 32.04 1.47
CA MET A 564 -27.90 32.80 0.50
C MET A 564 -26.42 32.86 0.89
N PHE A 565 -26.12 33.11 2.17
CA PHE A 565 -24.76 33.16 2.71
C PHE A 565 -24.03 31.82 2.53
N LEU A 566 -24.70 30.72 2.83
CA LEU A 566 -24.13 29.37 2.66
C LEU A 566 -23.87 29.07 1.18
N LYS A 567 -24.77 29.45 0.27
CA LYS A 567 -24.57 29.28 -1.17
C LYS A 567 -23.37 30.09 -1.67
N GLU A 568 -23.21 31.32 -1.19
CA GLU A 568 -22.06 32.16 -1.55
C GLU A 568 -20.75 31.63 -0.96
N THR A 569 -20.78 31.13 0.28
CA THR A 569 -19.68 30.37 0.89
C THR A 569 -19.23 29.23 -0.01
N LEU A 570 -20.17 28.38 -0.46
CA LEU A 570 -19.86 27.24 -1.32
C LEU A 570 -19.34 27.66 -2.69
N ARG A 571 -19.74 28.83 -3.21
CA ARG A 571 -19.22 29.38 -4.47
C ARG A 571 -17.78 29.85 -4.29
N VAL A 572 -17.53 30.76 -3.34
CA VAL A 572 -16.21 31.37 -3.14
C VAL A 572 -15.21 30.35 -2.61
N ARG A 573 -15.65 29.45 -1.72
CA ARG A 573 -14.80 28.48 -1.04
C ARG A 573 -15.39 27.07 -1.15
N PRO A 574 -15.38 26.48 -2.36
CA PRO A 574 -15.91 25.14 -2.56
C PRO A 574 -15.06 24.13 -1.78
N PRO A 575 -15.66 23.13 -1.11
CA PRO A 575 -14.89 22.09 -0.44
C PRO A 575 -13.90 21.40 -1.38
N VAL A 576 -14.26 21.23 -2.66
CA VAL A 576 -13.40 20.63 -3.68
C VAL A 576 -13.15 21.65 -4.80
N SER A 577 -11.88 21.98 -5.07
CA SER A 577 -11.50 22.98 -6.08
C SER A 577 -11.59 22.48 -7.52
N GLN A 578 -11.47 21.17 -7.75
CA GLN A 578 -11.51 20.57 -9.08
C GLN A 578 -12.11 19.16 -9.00
N THR A 579 -12.82 18.71 -10.03
CA THR A 579 -13.39 17.33 -10.05
C THR A 579 -12.34 16.20 -9.96
N GLY A 580 -11.04 16.54 -9.99
CA GLY A 580 -9.94 15.69 -9.51
C GLY A 580 -9.75 14.40 -10.30
N ALA A 581 -9.44 13.30 -9.60
CA ALA A 581 -9.34 11.95 -10.18
C ALA A 581 -10.67 11.44 -10.78
N ALA A 582 -11.76 12.15 -10.52
CA ALA A 582 -13.13 11.79 -10.85
C ALA A 582 -13.67 12.65 -12.02
N GLY A 583 -12.78 13.02 -12.94
CA GLY A 583 -13.11 13.72 -14.19
C GLY A 583 -14.00 12.89 -15.12
N ARG A 584 -13.97 13.25 -16.41
CA ARG A 584 -14.74 12.59 -17.46
C ARG A 584 -13.83 12.15 -18.59
N THR A 585 -13.81 10.87 -18.88
CA THR A 585 -13.06 10.33 -20.00
C THR A 585 -13.89 10.41 -21.26
N VAL A 586 -13.34 11.01 -22.32
CA VAL A 586 -14.00 11.08 -23.62
C VAL A 586 -14.10 9.67 -24.21
N THR A 587 -15.31 9.25 -24.61
CA THR A 587 -15.55 7.91 -25.16
C THR A 587 -15.87 7.90 -26.66
N ALA A 588 -16.25 9.05 -27.23
CA ALA A 588 -16.53 9.19 -28.66
C ALA A 588 -15.27 8.95 -29.53
N ASP A 589 -15.37 8.06 -30.54
CA ASP A 589 -14.23 7.70 -31.40
C ASP A 589 -13.66 8.88 -32.20
N ALA A 590 -14.52 9.80 -32.65
CA ALA A 590 -14.12 11.02 -33.33
C ALA A 590 -13.52 12.08 -32.39
N GLY A 591 -13.51 11.84 -31.07
CA GLY A 591 -13.27 12.89 -30.07
C GLY A 591 -14.44 13.86 -29.94
N VAL A 592 -14.24 14.91 -29.16
CA VAL A 592 -15.23 15.97 -28.89
C VAL A 592 -14.59 17.34 -29.03
N VAL A 593 -15.35 18.37 -29.38
CA VAL A 593 -14.83 19.75 -29.43
C VAL A 593 -15.21 20.49 -28.14
N LEU A 594 -14.21 20.97 -27.40
CA LEU A 594 -14.35 21.77 -26.17
C LEU A 594 -13.41 22.98 -26.27
N GLY A 595 -13.90 24.18 -25.96
CA GLY A 595 -13.12 25.42 -26.05
C GLY A 595 -12.53 25.68 -27.44
N GLY A 596 -13.16 25.16 -28.49
CA GLY A 596 -12.64 25.20 -29.86
C GLY A 596 -11.55 24.17 -30.18
N TYR A 597 -11.13 23.31 -29.24
CA TYR A 597 -10.11 22.27 -29.42
C TYR A 597 -10.71 20.89 -29.60
N VAL A 598 -10.13 20.08 -30.49
CA VAL A 598 -10.46 18.65 -30.60
C VAL A 598 -9.85 17.89 -29.42
N ILE A 599 -10.68 17.23 -28.62
CA ILE A 599 -10.26 16.40 -27.49
C ILE A 599 -10.45 14.93 -27.87
N PRO A 600 -9.36 14.16 -28.06
CA PRO A 600 -9.43 12.76 -28.49
C PRO A 600 -10.08 11.83 -27.45
N LYS A 601 -10.58 10.67 -27.94
CA LYS A 601 -10.98 9.55 -27.11
C LYS A 601 -9.90 9.16 -26.10
N GLY A 602 -10.32 8.80 -24.89
CA GLY A 602 -9.45 8.35 -23.81
C GLY A 602 -8.82 9.48 -22.99
N VAL A 603 -8.92 10.73 -23.44
CA VAL A 603 -8.46 11.89 -22.67
C VAL A 603 -9.46 12.19 -21.56
N THR A 604 -8.95 12.45 -20.35
CA THR A 604 -9.77 12.90 -19.22
C THR A 604 -9.93 14.41 -19.24
N VAL A 605 -11.17 14.86 -19.17
CA VAL A 605 -11.60 16.25 -19.05
C VAL A 605 -12.11 16.50 -17.63
N SER A 606 -11.74 17.63 -17.04
CA SER A 606 -12.05 17.99 -15.67
C SER A 606 -12.52 19.43 -15.58
N PRO A 607 -13.79 19.68 -15.23
CA PRO A 607 -14.24 21.02 -14.89
C PRO A 607 -13.49 21.56 -13.66
N SER A 608 -12.95 22.77 -13.78
CA SER A 608 -12.34 23.50 -12.66
C SER A 608 -13.43 24.21 -11.87
N ILE A 609 -13.89 23.60 -10.77
CA ILE A 609 -14.94 24.18 -9.91
C ILE A 609 -14.49 25.54 -9.38
N ALA A 610 -13.23 25.65 -8.95
CA ALA A 610 -12.64 26.90 -8.49
C ALA A 610 -12.68 27.97 -9.58
N ALA A 611 -12.31 27.69 -10.83
CA ALA A 611 -12.35 28.70 -11.89
C ALA A 611 -13.78 29.04 -12.35
N LEU A 612 -14.66 28.05 -12.42
CA LEU A 612 -16.08 28.20 -12.80
C LEU A 612 -16.86 29.06 -11.81
N ASN A 613 -16.51 28.98 -10.53
CA ASN A 613 -17.13 29.79 -9.48
C ASN A 613 -16.74 31.28 -9.56
N TYR A 614 -15.74 31.64 -10.37
CA TYR A 614 -15.33 33.03 -10.63
C TYR A 614 -15.50 33.45 -12.09
N ASP A 615 -16.25 32.67 -12.88
CA ASP A 615 -16.59 33.05 -14.24
C ASP A 615 -17.56 34.24 -14.24
N GLU A 616 -17.11 35.39 -14.73
CA GLU A 616 -17.89 36.65 -14.77
C GLU A 616 -19.20 36.50 -15.55
N ASN A 617 -19.23 35.62 -16.56
CA ASN A 617 -20.42 35.30 -17.33
C ASN A 617 -21.50 34.59 -16.48
N GLN A 618 -21.08 33.86 -15.44
CA GLN A 618 -21.96 33.18 -14.49
C GLN A 618 -22.15 33.93 -13.18
N TRP A 619 -21.22 34.81 -12.81
CA TRP A 619 -21.19 35.46 -11.50
C TRP A 619 -20.73 36.91 -11.66
N PRO A 620 -21.67 37.88 -11.78
CA PRO A 620 -21.33 39.30 -11.77
C PRO A 620 -20.59 39.66 -10.48
N ASP A 621 -19.51 40.45 -10.57
CA ASP A 621 -18.59 40.73 -9.45
C ASP A 621 -18.14 39.44 -8.72
N PRO A 622 -17.47 38.50 -9.41
CA PRO A 622 -17.22 37.17 -8.89
C PRO A 622 -16.27 37.15 -7.69
N TYR A 623 -15.40 38.16 -7.57
CA TYR A 623 -14.42 38.28 -6.50
C TYR A 623 -15.00 38.86 -5.21
N THR A 624 -16.19 39.45 -5.27
CA THR A 624 -16.88 39.98 -4.09
C THR A 624 -17.74 38.89 -3.45
N PHE A 625 -17.53 38.66 -2.16
CA PHE A 625 -18.42 37.83 -1.34
C PHE A 625 -19.73 38.58 -1.14
N LYS A 626 -20.79 38.15 -1.83
CA LYS A 626 -22.09 38.85 -1.87
C LYS A 626 -23.25 37.84 -1.80
N PRO A 627 -23.70 37.46 -0.59
CA PRO A 627 -24.84 36.55 -0.41
C PRO A 627 -26.09 36.96 -1.21
N GLU A 628 -26.43 38.25 -1.23
CA GLU A 628 -27.62 38.81 -1.84
C GLU A 628 -27.73 38.55 -3.36
N ARG A 629 -26.65 38.13 -4.03
CA ARG A 629 -26.74 37.68 -5.42
C ARG A 629 -27.74 36.55 -5.60
N PHE A 630 -27.94 35.73 -4.58
CA PHE A 630 -28.89 34.62 -4.60
C PHE A 630 -30.35 35.04 -4.31
N ALA A 631 -30.62 36.32 -4.04
CA ALA A 631 -31.99 36.85 -3.94
C ALA A 631 -32.63 36.97 -5.34
N ASP A 632 -31.82 37.23 -6.35
CA ASP A 632 -32.26 37.21 -7.74
C ASP A 632 -32.65 35.79 -8.17
N LYS A 633 -33.87 35.64 -8.69
CA LYS A 633 -34.44 34.34 -9.08
C LYS A 633 -33.64 33.67 -10.20
N GLN A 634 -32.98 34.44 -11.07
CA GLN A 634 -32.20 33.87 -12.16
C GLN A 634 -30.86 33.32 -11.66
N THR A 635 -30.17 34.07 -10.80
CA THR A 635 -28.94 33.66 -10.15
C THR A 635 -29.18 32.47 -9.21
N ALA A 636 -30.31 32.45 -8.50
CA ALA A 636 -30.72 31.33 -7.65
C ALA A 636 -30.90 30.00 -8.40
N LYS A 637 -31.15 30.04 -9.72
CA LYS A 637 -31.26 28.85 -10.59
C LYS A 637 -29.91 28.38 -11.14
N ARG A 638 -28.83 29.16 -11.02
CA ARG A 638 -27.51 28.76 -11.51
C ARG A 638 -26.97 27.55 -10.75
N ASP A 639 -26.19 26.74 -11.45
CA ASP A 639 -25.52 25.58 -10.86
C ASP A 639 -24.50 26.06 -9.81
N ILE A 640 -24.64 25.59 -8.56
CA ILE A 640 -23.55 25.68 -7.57
C ILE A 640 -22.60 24.53 -7.88
N TRP A 641 -21.48 24.85 -8.54
CA TRP A 641 -20.53 23.86 -9.07
C TRP A 641 -19.93 22.94 -7.99
N SER A 642 -19.97 23.34 -6.72
CA SER A 642 -19.50 22.57 -5.56
C SER A 642 -20.24 21.24 -5.38
N PHE A 643 -21.47 21.13 -5.90
CA PHE A 643 -22.22 19.86 -5.94
C PHE A 643 -22.19 19.17 -7.31
N SER A 644 -21.41 19.70 -8.26
CA SER A 644 -21.47 19.36 -9.68
C SER A 644 -22.89 19.58 -10.27
N THR A 645 -23.13 19.07 -11.48
CA THR A 645 -24.45 19.10 -12.13
C THR A 645 -24.66 17.81 -12.94
N GLY A 646 -25.84 17.66 -13.53
CA GLY A 646 -26.17 16.52 -14.39
C GLY A 646 -26.54 15.23 -13.67
N PRO A 647 -26.54 14.09 -14.40
CA PRO A 647 -26.90 12.78 -13.84
C PRO A 647 -26.01 12.38 -12.65
N ARG A 648 -24.77 12.87 -12.62
CA ARG A 648 -23.78 12.60 -11.56
C ARG A 648 -23.74 13.70 -10.48
N VAL A 649 -24.74 14.59 -10.42
CA VAL A 649 -24.87 15.58 -9.34
C VAL A 649 -24.79 14.90 -7.98
N CYS A 650 -24.16 15.58 -7.02
CA CYS A 650 -23.98 15.08 -5.66
C CYS A 650 -25.32 14.61 -5.07
N VAL A 651 -25.37 13.32 -4.71
CA VAL A 651 -26.57 12.70 -4.14
C VAL A 651 -26.90 13.29 -2.76
N GLY A 652 -25.87 13.66 -2.00
CA GLY A 652 -25.99 14.25 -0.66
C GLY A 652 -26.30 15.75 -0.63
N LYS A 653 -26.51 16.42 -1.78
CA LYS A 653 -26.71 17.89 -1.82
C LYS A 653 -27.77 18.39 -0.84
N LYS A 654 -28.92 17.73 -0.78
CA LYS A 654 -30.02 18.13 0.11
C LYS A 654 -29.70 17.86 1.57
N PHE A 655 -29.06 16.72 1.87
CA PHE A 655 -28.59 16.37 3.20
C PHE A 655 -27.63 17.45 3.71
N ALA A 656 -26.54 17.69 2.97
CA ALA A 656 -25.49 18.63 3.36
C ALA A 656 -26.02 20.06 3.53
N MET A 657 -26.84 20.57 2.59
CA MET A 657 -27.42 21.91 2.73
C MET A 657 -28.33 22.03 3.97
N THR A 658 -29.09 20.99 4.30
CA THR A 658 -29.97 21.01 5.47
C THR A 658 -29.17 20.92 6.77
N GLU A 659 -28.19 20.01 6.83
CA GLU A 659 -27.23 19.88 7.93
C GLU A 659 -26.54 21.22 8.18
N MET A 660 -25.88 21.79 7.16
CA MET A 660 -25.10 23.01 7.31
C MET A 660 -25.95 24.19 7.74
N LEU A 661 -27.19 24.32 7.24
CA LEU A 661 -28.09 25.39 7.68
C LEU A 661 -28.50 25.23 9.15
N THR A 662 -28.85 24.02 9.58
CA THR A 662 -29.18 23.75 10.99
C THR A 662 -28.00 24.09 11.89
N VAL A 663 -26.79 23.65 11.52
CA VAL A 663 -25.57 23.91 12.28
C VAL A 663 -25.30 25.40 12.38
N LEU A 664 -25.26 26.11 11.26
CA LEU A 664 -24.95 27.55 11.26
C LEU A 664 -26.01 28.36 12.02
N ALA A 665 -27.29 28.03 11.88
CA ALA A 665 -28.36 28.71 12.61
C ALA A 665 -28.17 28.57 14.12
N MET A 666 -27.92 27.35 14.61
CA MET A 666 -27.71 27.12 16.05
C MET A 666 -26.42 27.74 16.57
N LEU A 667 -25.34 27.67 15.79
CA LEU A 667 -24.07 28.30 16.16
C LEU A 667 -24.21 29.84 16.26
N LEU A 668 -24.89 30.48 15.31
CA LEU A 668 -25.15 31.93 15.34
C LEU A 668 -26.06 32.35 16.50
N GLN A 669 -26.97 31.50 16.97
CA GLN A 669 -27.76 31.83 18.18
C GLN A 669 -26.90 31.89 19.45
N GLN A 670 -25.78 31.17 19.48
CA GLN A 670 -25.00 30.96 20.70
C GLN A 670 -23.70 31.76 20.72
N PHE A 671 -23.09 31.97 19.55
CA PHE A 671 -21.75 32.53 19.45
C PHE A 671 -21.65 33.66 18.42
N GLU A 672 -20.83 34.63 18.74
CA GLU A 672 -20.19 35.53 17.81
C GLU A 672 -18.79 35.00 17.49
N PHE A 673 -18.41 35.07 16.21
CA PHE A 673 -17.14 34.56 15.71
C PHE A 673 -16.24 35.71 15.29
N GLU A 674 -15.00 35.70 15.77
CA GLU A 674 -13.98 36.69 15.42
C GLU A 674 -12.66 36.01 15.03
N LEU A 675 -11.95 36.64 14.09
CA LEU A 675 -10.59 36.22 13.74
C LEU A 675 -9.64 36.50 14.91
N VAL A 676 -8.66 35.61 15.11
CA VAL A 676 -7.62 35.82 16.13
C VAL A 676 -6.73 37.04 15.88
N SER A 677 -6.70 37.51 14.63
CA SER A 677 -5.99 38.70 14.19
C SER A 677 -6.65 39.23 12.90
N PRO A 678 -6.68 40.56 12.68
CA PRO A 678 -7.10 41.15 11.41
C PRO A 678 -6.26 40.67 10.21
N ASP A 679 -5.01 40.28 10.43
CA ASP A 679 -4.08 39.81 9.39
C ASP A 679 -4.11 38.28 9.22
N TYR A 680 -5.12 37.59 9.77
CA TYR A 680 -5.22 36.15 9.66
C TYR A 680 -5.35 35.71 8.19
N GLU A 681 -4.40 34.89 7.74
CA GLU A 681 -4.40 34.30 6.41
C GLU A 681 -4.74 32.81 6.50
N TRP A 682 -5.83 32.40 5.86
CA TRP A 682 -6.14 30.97 5.75
C TRP A 682 -5.16 30.31 4.76
N LYS A 683 -4.18 29.62 5.33
CA LYS A 683 -3.24 28.76 4.60
C LYS A 683 -3.85 27.39 4.38
N PHE A 684 -3.78 26.86 3.16
CA PHE A 684 -4.37 25.57 2.82
C PHE A 684 -3.45 24.40 3.22
N ARG A 685 -4.05 23.28 3.63
CA ARG A 685 -3.31 22.02 3.76
C ARG A 685 -2.84 21.55 2.38
N PRO A 686 -1.56 21.17 2.22
CA PRO A 686 -0.99 20.85 0.90
C PRO A 686 -1.46 19.51 0.32
N LEU A 687 -2.07 18.64 1.13
CA LEU A 687 -2.53 17.31 0.73
C LEU A 687 -3.91 17.04 1.37
N GLY A 688 -4.93 16.81 0.55
CA GLY A 688 -6.29 16.54 0.99
C GLY A 688 -7.29 16.55 -0.17
N ILE A 689 -8.46 15.94 0.05
CA ILE A 689 -9.58 16.02 -0.90
C ILE A 689 -10.22 17.40 -0.82
N THR A 690 -10.32 17.93 0.39
CA THR A 690 -11.04 19.16 0.69
C THR A 690 -10.14 20.34 1.04
N LEU A 691 -10.64 21.54 0.77
CA LEU A 691 -9.96 22.80 1.08
C LEU A 691 -10.09 23.13 2.57
N ARG A 692 -9.12 22.68 3.36
CA ARG A 692 -9.08 22.85 4.82
C ARG A 692 -7.96 23.81 5.27
N PRO A 693 -8.14 24.52 6.40
CA PRO A 693 -7.11 25.38 6.98
C PRO A 693 -5.97 24.53 7.55
N LEU A 694 -4.75 25.01 7.41
CA LEU A 694 -3.57 24.32 7.91
C LEU A 694 -3.60 24.20 9.44
N ASP A 695 -4.02 25.26 10.11
CA ASP A 695 -4.00 25.46 11.56
C ASP A 695 -5.33 25.18 12.27
N GLY A 696 -6.33 24.67 11.54
CA GLY A 696 -7.63 24.35 12.11
C GLY A 696 -8.59 25.54 12.24
N LEU A 697 -8.24 26.70 11.68
CA LEU A 697 -9.00 27.96 11.80
C LEU A 697 -9.27 28.33 13.26
N PRO A 698 -8.27 28.83 13.99
CA PRO A 698 -8.50 29.35 15.33
C PRO A 698 -9.37 30.61 15.27
N LEU A 699 -10.52 30.58 15.93
CA LEU A 699 -11.43 31.73 16.08
C LEU A 699 -11.63 32.04 17.56
N ARG A 700 -11.82 33.33 17.89
CA ARG A 700 -12.37 33.74 19.18
C ARG A 700 -13.89 33.61 19.11
N LEU A 701 -14.47 32.97 20.11
CA LEU A 701 -15.92 32.81 20.22
C LEU A 701 -16.40 33.59 21.44
N GLU A 702 -17.35 34.50 21.24
CA GLU A 702 -18.03 35.18 22.33
C GLU A 702 -19.46 34.69 22.46
N ARG A 703 -19.96 34.52 23.69
CA ARG A 703 -21.32 34.04 23.89
C ARG A 703 -22.32 35.16 23.61
N ARG A 704 -23.22 34.95 22.65
CA ARG A 704 -24.29 35.91 22.34
C ARG A 704 -25.32 35.94 23.45
N ARG A 705 -25.81 37.14 23.75
CA ARG A 705 -26.99 37.33 24.60
C ARG A 705 -28.23 37.24 23.71
N PRO A 706 -29.32 36.59 24.16
CA PRO A 706 -30.58 36.63 23.43
C PRO A 706 -30.99 38.09 23.18
N LEU A 707 -31.45 38.42 21.97
CA LEU A 707 -32.06 39.74 21.72
C LEU A 707 -33.23 39.87 22.69
N ARG A 708 -33.16 40.87 23.58
CA ARG A 708 -34.31 41.22 24.44
C ARG A 708 -35.39 41.72 23.50
N ASN A 709 -36.56 41.07 23.51
CA ASN A 709 -37.75 41.64 22.88
C ASN A 709 -38.02 42.99 23.59
N CYS A 710 -37.83 44.09 22.87
CA CYS A 710 -38.30 45.40 23.29
C CYS A 710 -39.81 45.49 23.11
#